data_AF-A0A0A2VT88-F1
#
_entry.id   AF-A0A0A2VT88-F1
#
_cell.length_a   1.000
_cell.length_b   1.000
_cell.length_c   1.000
_cell.angle_alpha   90.00
_cell.angle_beta   90.00
_cell.angle_gamma   90.00
#
_symmetry.space_group_name_H-M   'P 1'
#
loop_
_entity.id
_entity.type
_entity.pdbx_description
1 polymer ?
#
loop_
_entity_poly.entity_id
_entity_poly.type
_entity_poly.pdbx_seq_one_letter_code
_entity_poly.pdbx_strand_id
1 'polypeptide(L)'
;MQTVGILPILVLIIAVFGFVAPNFFTESNLLNIARQSSINIVLAAGMTFIILTGGIDLSVGSILGTTAVTAMVVSLMPGWEGLSIPAALLMGTGLGLFNGMLVAWAGLPPFIVTLGTYTALRGAAYLLADGTTVINSNINFEWIGNAYLGPVPWLVVIALLVIAVCWFILRRTTLGVHIYAVGGNMQAARLTGIKVWMVLLFVYGMSGLLSGLGGIMSASRLYSANGNLGVGYELDAIAAVILGGTSFVGGIGTITGTLVGALIIATLNNVTALLAGAMIAGAPFAQAKELKSIGVTVGDLANPFFVQITKGAELEARKLAGDNVKVTLVSSGYDLGQQVAQIDNFIAAKVDMIILNAADSKGIGPAVKRAKDAGIVVVAVDVAADGADATITSDNTQAGQMACKYISDRLKDKGNVVIINGPPVSAVQNRVEGCETEFKKHPDIKILSSNQNAKGSREGGLEVMTSLLAANPKIDGVFAINDPTAIGADLAAKQAQRNEFFIVGVDGSPDGEEALKRGGSSLFVATPAQDPQVMAAKAVEIGYDILQGKPAPKGPVLIPVTMIDKSNIGSYKGWTVNWQEVFDLKLGWDITDFGGSDFLTMGLTLFTLRNGSPEGTPYAKSYAEKVMHVRDNQMTPMHFHWSKQEDIINRGGGNLIVELWHSDPFEQPDEADITVVIDGCRQTHAAGSQLRLSPGESISLVPEMYHSFWGEPGYGDVLVGEHPYRRCRPGSAFVP
;
A
#
# COMPACT_ATOMS: atom_id res chain seq x y z
N MET A 1 0.12 8.51 -42.87
CA MET A 1 -0.53 7.53 -41.97
C MET A 1 -0.50 7.93 -40.49
N GLN A 2 0.30 8.91 -40.05
CA GLN A 2 0.31 9.41 -38.66
C GLN A 2 -0.98 10.14 -38.20
N THR A 3 -1.91 10.42 -39.11
CA THR A 3 -3.17 11.15 -38.85
C THR A 3 -4.32 10.27 -38.37
N VAL A 4 -4.18 8.94 -38.39
CA VAL A 4 -5.14 8.02 -37.81
C VAL A 4 -4.53 7.59 -36.47
N GLY A 5 -4.78 8.37 -35.41
CA GLY A 5 -4.24 8.12 -34.06
C GLY A 5 -4.77 6.81 -33.45
N ILE A 6 -5.08 6.78 -32.16
CA ILE A 6 -5.55 5.56 -31.49
C ILE A 6 -6.99 5.12 -31.83
N LEU A 7 -7.68 5.85 -32.72
CA LEU A 7 -9.05 5.57 -33.14
C LEU A 7 -9.28 4.16 -33.72
N PRO A 8 -8.40 3.56 -34.55
CA PRO A 8 -8.59 2.20 -35.04
C PRO A 8 -8.60 1.16 -33.92
N ILE A 9 -7.86 1.41 -32.83
CA ILE A 9 -7.88 0.53 -31.66
C ILE A 9 -9.25 0.60 -30.97
N LEU A 10 -9.82 1.80 -30.81
CA LEU A 10 -11.18 1.94 -30.26
C LEU A 10 -12.22 1.22 -31.14
N VAL A 11 -12.13 1.38 -32.47
CA VAL A 11 -13.03 0.68 -33.41
C VAL A 11 -12.88 -0.83 -33.32
N LEU A 12 -11.64 -1.34 -33.22
CA LEU A 12 -11.38 -2.76 -33.03
C LEU A 12 -11.98 -3.28 -31.72
N ILE A 13 -11.80 -2.53 -30.62
CA ILE A 13 -12.36 -2.86 -29.31
C ILE A 13 -13.89 -2.93 -29.37
N ILE A 14 -14.54 -1.92 -29.96
CA ILE A 14 -16.00 -1.87 -30.15
C ILE A 14 -16.46 -3.05 -31.02
N ALA A 15 -15.75 -3.38 -32.10
CA ALA A 15 -16.09 -4.50 -32.97
C ALA A 15 -16.00 -5.84 -32.23
N VAL A 16 -14.86 -6.12 -31.57
CA VAL A 16 -14.65 -7.36 -30.81
C VAL A 16 -15.71 -7.51 -29.73
N PHE A 17 -15.96 -6.47 -28.93
CA PHE A 17 -16.95 -6.56 -27.86
C PHE A 17 -18.39 -6.56 -28.36
N GLY A 18 -18.66 -5.94 -29.49
CA GLY A 18 -19.91 -6.08 -30.21
C GLY A 18 -20.24 -7.53 -30.59
N PHE A 19 -19.23 -8.36 -30.87
CA PHE A 19 -19.40 -9.79 -31.13
C PHE A 19 -19.43 -10.65 -29.85
N VAL A 20 -18.59 -10.33 -28.87
CA VAL A 20 -18.41 -11.15 -27.66
C VAL A 20 -19.54 -10.95 -26.64
N ALA A 21 -20.16 -9.76 -26.62
CA ALA A 21 -21.08 -9.37 -25.57
C ALA A 21 -22.49 -9.06 -26.11
N PRO A 22 -23.50 -9.93 -25.89
CA PRO A 22 -24.83 -9.82 -26.53
C PRO A 22 -25.56 -8.52 -26.26
N ASN A 23 -25.35 -7.91 -25.08
CA ASN A 23 -26.02 -6.68 -24.66
C ASN A 23 -25.21 -5.41 -24.94
N PHE A 24 -24.06 -5.52 -25.62
CA PHE A 24 -23.11 -4.41 -25.78
C PHE A 24 -23.72 -3.23 -26.56
N PHE A 25 -24.39 -3.50 -27.67
CA PHE A 25 -25.03 -2.48 -28.51
C PHE A 25 -26.43 -2.06 -28.05
N THR A 26 -26.86 -2.47 -26.85
CA THR A 26 -28.14 -1.97 -26.31
C THR A 26 -28.04 -0.49 -26.00
N GLU A 27 -29.13 0.24 -26.23
CA GLU A 27 -29.20 1.68 -25.95
C GLU A 27 -28.85 1.99 -24.49
N SER A 28 -29.33 1.17 -23.56
CA SER A 28 -29.01 1.29 -22.13
C SER A 28 -27.50 1.17 -21.86
N ASN A 29 -26.81 0.22 -22.50
CA ASN A 29 -25.38 0.04 -22.31
C ASN A 29 -24.57 1.17 -22.94
N LEU A 30 -24.90 1.58 -24.16
CA LEU A 30 -24.23 2.70 -24.83
C LEU A 30 -24.38 4.00 -24.04
N LEU A 31 -25.57 4.26 -23.47
CA LEU A 31 -25.81 5.39 -22.58
C LEU A 31 -25.02 5.27 -21.27
N ASN A 32 -24.85 4.07 -20.72
CA ASN A 32 -24.04 3.85 -19.52
C ASN A 32 -22.54 4.11 -19.79
N ILE A 33 -21.99 3.61 -20.89
CA ILE A 33 -20.62 3.90 -21.32
C ILE A 33 -20.44 5.42 -21.42
N ALA A 34 -21.33 6.10 -22.15
CA ALA A 34 -21.23 7.53 -22.38
C ALA A 34 -21.31 8.34 -21.08
N ARG A 35 -22.18 7.98 -20.14
CA ARG A 35 -22.27 8.67 -18.83
C ARG A 35 -21.06 8.44 -17.95
N GLN A 36 -20.58 7.20 -17.86
CA GLN A 36 -19.41 6.87 -17.06
C GLN A 36 -18.15 7.52 -17.62
N SER A 37 -17.99 7.51 -18.95
CA SER A 37 -16.85 8.14 -19.61
C SER A 37 -16.82 9.66 -19.44
N SER A 38 -17.99 10.31 -19.34
CA SER A 38 -18.10 11.78 -19.33
C SER A 38 -17.29 12.45 -18.21
N ILE A 39 -17.33 11.92 -16.98
CA ILE A 39 -16.60 12.50 -15.84
C ILE A 39 -15.08 12.35 -16.06
N ASN A 40 -14.64 11.16 -16.49
CA ASN A 40 -13.23 10.92 -16.77
C ASN A 40 -12.73 11.73 -17.98
N ILE A 41 -13.56 11.94 -19.01
CA ILE A 41 -13.23 12.81 -20.15
C ILE A 41 -12.94 14.24 -19.69
N VAL A 42 -13.75 14.78 -18.77
CA VAL A 42 -13.56 16.14 -18.23
C VAL A 42 -12.25 16.25 -17.45
N LEU A 43 -11.96 15.28 -16.57
CA LEU A 43 -10.69 15.23 -15.83
C LEU A 43 -9.48 15.06 -16.76
N ALA A 44 -9.55 14.10 -17.68
CA ALA A 44 -8.51 13.83 -18.66
C ALA A 44 -8.24 15.05 -19.56
N ALA A 45 -9.27 15.85 -19.88
CA ALA A 45 -9.09 17.10 -20.59
C ALA A 45 -8.22 18.09 -19.79
N GLY A 46 -8.42 18.20 -18.48
CA GLY A 46 -7.55 18.98 -17.59
C GLY A 46 -6.13 18.41 -17.51
N MET A 47 -6.03 17.10 -17.33
CA MET A 47 -4.74 16.40 -17.27
C MET A 47 -3.94 16.52 -18.58
N THR A 48 -4.61 16.68 -19.71
CA THR A 48 -3.96 16.95 -21.01
C THR A 48 -3.14 18.22 -20.97
N PHE A 49 -3.67 19.30 -20.37
CA PHE A 49 -2.91 20.55 -20.23
C PHE A 49 -1.66 20.35 -19.38
N ILE A 50 -1.78 19.61 -18.27
CA ILE A 50 -0.68 19.33 -17.34
C ILE A 50 0.43 18.54 -18.03
N ILE A 51 0.08 17.38 -18.62
CA ILE A 51 1.04 16.49 -19.28
C ILE A 51 1.69 17.19 -20.48
N LEU A 52 0.93 18.02 -21.23
CA LEU A 52 1.51 18.80 -22.33
C LEU A 52 2.63 19.73 -21.89
N THR A 53 2.64 20.20 -20.63
CA THR A 53 3.74 21.01 -20.08
C THR A 53 4.87 20.19 -19.43
N GLY A 54 4.81 18.86 -19.50
CA GLY A 54 5.76 17.94 -18.85
C GLY A 54 5.48 17.74 -17.35
N GLY A 55 4.29 18.14 -16.87
CA GLY A 55 3.87 17.98 -15.48
C GLY A 55 3.06 16.70 -15.25
N ILE A 56 2.86 16.37 -13.98
CA ILE A 56 1.93 15.33 -13.53
C ILE A 56 1.13 15.91 -12.35
N ASP A 57 -0.19 15.75 -12.38
CA ASP A 57 -1.09 16.17 -11.31
C ASP A 57 -1.87 14.98 -10.76
N LEU A 58 -1.38 14.46 -9.63
CA LEU A 58 -2.05 13.37 -8.90
C LEU A 58 -3.22 13.86 -8.05
N SER A 59 -3.38 15.17 -7.86
CA SER A 59 -4.40 15.72 -6.96
C SER A 59 -5.78 15.82 -7.61
N VAL A 60 -5.92 15.64 -8.92
CA VAL A 60 -7.20 15.85 -9.66
C VAL A 60 -8.37 15.05 -9.08
N GLY A 61 -8.15 13.79 -8.67
CA GLY A 61 -9.17 12.97 -8.00
C GLY A 61 -9.54 13.50 -6.62
N SER A 62 -8.55 13.95 -5.83
CA SER A 62 -8.80 14.57 -4.52
C SER A 62 -9.50 15.93 -4.64
N ILE A 63 -9.18 16.75 -5.65
CA ILE A 63 -9.86 18.02 -5.93
C ILE A 63 -11.31 17.74 -6.32
N LEU A 64 -11.56 16.72 -7.15
CA LEU A 64 -12.91 16.27 -7.48
C LEU A 64 -13.69 15.91 -6.20
N GLY A 65 -13.11 15.12 -5.31
CA GLY A 65 -13.73 14.73 -4.04
C GLY A 65 -14.05 15.93 -3.14
N THR A 66 -13.06 16.79 -2.90
CA THR A 66 -13.23 18.00 -2.07
C THR A 66 -14.30 18.93 -2.64
N THR A 67 -14.31 19.15 -3.96
CA THR A 67 -15.28 20.03 -4.62
C THR A 67 -16.68 19.42 -4.67
N ALA A 68 -16.80 18.11 -4.80
CA ALA A 68 -18.07 17.40 -4.68
C ALA A 68 -18.66 17.52 -3.26
N VAL A 69 -17.85 17.29 -2.22
CA VAL A 69 -18.26 17.52 -0.82
C VAL A 69 -18.64 18.97 -0.60
N THR A 70 -17.87 19.92 -1.12
CA THR A 70 -18.17 21.36 -1.03
C THR A 70 -19.53 21.68 -1.67
N ALA A 71 -19.83 21.15 -2.86
CA ALA A 71 -21.13 21.34 -3.51
C ALA A 71 -22.27 20.78 -2.65
N MET A 72 -22.10 19.58 -2.09
CA MET A 72 -23.13 18.93 -1.27
C MET A 72 -23.37 19.66 0.06
N VAL A 73 -22.32 20.12 0.73
CA VAL A 73 -22.43 20.89 1.98
C VAL A 73 -23.12 22.22 1.73
N VAL A 74 -22.72 22.96 0.69
CA VAL A 74 -23.36 24.25 0.34
C VAL A 74 -24.82 24.04 -0.07
N SER A 75 -25.15 22.92 -0.72
CA SER A 75 -26.54 22.60 -1.08
C SER A 75 -27.47 22.39 0.13
N LEU A 76 -26.91 22.10 1.31
CA LEU A 76 -27.65 21.91 2.55
C LEU A 76 -27.75 23.19 3.39
N MET A 77 -27.00 24.24 3.03
CA MET A 77 -27.03 25.52 3.74
C MET A 77 -28.26 26.34 3.31
N PRO A 78 -29.19 26.65 4.24
CA PRO A 78 -30.41 27.38 3.92
C PRO A 78 -30.13 28.75 3.29
N GLY A 79 -30.67 28.99 2.09
CA GLY A 79 -30.49 30.24 1.33
C GLY A 79 -29.20 30.33 0.51
N TRP A 80 -28.32 29.31 0.57
CA TRP A 80 -27.07 29.25 -0.18
C TRP A 80 -27.05 28.14 -1.23
N GLU A 81 -28.16 27.43 -1.44
CA GLU A 81 -28.25 26.26 -2.31
C GLU A 81 -27.87 26.62 -3.75
N GLY A 82 -28.26 27.82 -4.18
CA GLY A 82 -27.88 28.47 -5.46
C GLY A 82 -26.39 28.54 -5.75
N LEU A 83 -25.56 28.53 -4.70
CA LEU A 83 -24.12 28.76 -4.79
C LEU A 83 -23.30 27.46 -4.82
N SER A 84 -23.94 26.29 -4.81
CA SER A 84 -23.27 24.99 -4.83
C SER A 84 -22.33 24.82 -6.03
N ILE A 85 -22.80 25.17 -7.24
CA ILE A 85 -21.98 25.11 -8.47
C ILE A 85 -20.82 26.13 -8.41
N PRO A 86 -21.06 27.44 -8.21
CA PRO A 86 -19.97 28.42 -8.09
C PRO A 86 -18.94 28.06 -7.01
N ALA A 87 -19.38 27.62 -5.83
CA ALA A 87 -18.50 27.27 -4.73
C ALA A 87 -17.55 26.13 -5.10
N ALA A 88 -18.07 25.06 -5.71
CA ALA A 88 -17.25 23.93 -6.14
C ALA A 88 -16.28 24.28 -7.27
N LEU A 89 -16.71 25.08 -8.27
CA LEU A 89 -15.82 25.53 -9.35
C LEU A 89 -14.71 26.46 -8.84
N LEU A 90 -15.05 27.39 -7.94
CA LEU A 90 -14.08 28.30 -7.32
C LEU A 90 -13.08 27.54 -6.44
N MET A 91 -13.56 26.57 -5.64
CA MET A 91 -12.72 25.70 -4.83
C MET A 91 -11.77 24.90 -5.72
N GLY A 92 -12.27 24.26 -6.78
CA GLY A 92 -11.44 23.50 -7.72
C GLY A 92 -10.38 24.37 -8.40
N THR A 93 -10.78 25.55 -8.89
CA THR A 93 -9.86 26.51 -9.52
C THR A 93 -8.81 27.00 -8.52
N GLY A 94 -9.21 27.32 -7.29
CA GLY A 94 -8.31 27.80 -6.24
C GLY A 94 -7.26 26.75 -5.85
N LEU A 95 -7.67 25.50 -5.71
CA LEU A 95 -6.78 24.38 -5.41
C LEU A 95 -5.83 24.05 -6.58
N GLY A 96 -6.33 24.13 -7.81
CA GLY A 96 -5.49 24.05 -9.01
C GLY A 96 -4.46 25.18 -9.06
N LEU A 97 -4.88 26.42 -8.83
CA LEU A 97 -3.97 27.57 -8.77
C LEU A 97 -2.95 27.45 -7.63
N PHE A 98 -3.33 26.86 -6.48
CA PHE A 98 -2.40 26.58 -5.39
C PHE A 98 -1.27 25.65 -5.83
N ASN A 99 -1.60 24.53 -6.48
CA ASN A 99 -0.58 23.64 -7.08
C ASN A 99 0.26 24.39 -8.12
N GLY A 100 -0.42 25.15 -9.00
CA GLY A 100 0.22 25.95 -10.04
C GLY A 100 1.21 26.96 -9.48
N MET A 101 0.91 27.64 -8.36
CA MET A 101 1.80 28.62 -7.74
C MET A 101 3.07 27.95 -7.18
N LEU A 102 2.92 26.81 -6.51
CA LEU A 102 4.05 26.06 -5.96
C LEU A 102 4.97 25.53 -7.06
N VAL A 103 4.41 25.05 -8.16
CA VAL A 103 5.19 24.58 -9.30
C VAL A 103 5.82 25.73 -10.08
N ALA A 104 5.03 26.76 -10.42
CA ALA A 104 5.43 27.83 -11.32
C ALA A 104 6.35 28.87 -10.67
N TRP A 105 6.15 29.17 -9.38
CA TRP A 105 6.87 30.24 -8.67
C TRP A 105 7.89 29.69 -7.68
N ALA A 106 7.51 28.70 -6.86
CA ALA A 106 8.46 28.09 -5.91
C ALA A 106 9.39 27.05 -6.57
N GLY A 107 9.14 26.69 -7.84
CA GLY A 107 10.01 25.80 -8.62
C GLY A 107 10.03 24.36 -8.10
N LEU A 108 9.02 23.97 -7.33
CA LEU A 108 8.93 22.63 -6.76
C LEU A 108 8.53 21.60 -7.84
N PRO A 109 9.06 20.36 -7.78
CA PRO A 109 8.66 19.31 -8.72
C PRO A 109 7.13 19.05 -8.67
N PRO A 110 6.42 19.06 -9.83
CA PRO A 110 4.97 18.81 -9.94
C PRO A 110 4.44 17.61 -9.16
N PHE A 111 5.17 16.50 -9.25
CA PHE A 111 4.79 15.24 -8.62
C PHE A 111 4.74 15.37 -7.09
N ILE A 112 5.73 16.03 -6.48
CA ILE A 112 5.80 16.21 -5.03
C ILE A 112 4.68 17.11 -4.54
N VAL A 113 4.45 18.24 -5.22
CA VAL A 113 3.38 19.18 -4.89
C VAL A 113 2.03 18.48 -4.95
N THR A 114 1.75 17.80 -6.06
CA THR A 114 0.41 17.24 -6.30
C THR A 114 0.16 15.97 -5.50
N LEU A 115 1.19 15.19 -5.13
CA LEU A 115 1.07 14.09 -4.17
C LEU A 115 0.81 14.60 -2.74
N GLY A 116 1.48 15.69 -2.34
CA GLY A 116 1.23 16.34 -1.06
C GLY A 116 -0.20 16.89 -0.98
N THR A 117 -0.62 17.63 -2.01
CA THR A 117 -1.99 18.15 -2.14
C THR A 117 -3.01 17.03 -2.22
N TYR A 118 -2.73 15.94 -2.94
CA TYR A 118 -3.57 14.74 -2.98
C TYR A 118 -3.90 14.23 -1.57
N THR A 119 -2.88 14.09 -0.74
CA THR A 119 -3.03 13.58 0.64
C THR A 119 -3.76 14.59 1.52
N ALA A 120 -3.39 15.87 1.45
CA ALA A 120 -3.97 16.94 2.25
C ALA A 120 -5.46 17.16 1.93
N LEU A 121 -5.82 17.21 0.64
CA LEU A 121 -7.19 17.43 0.19
C LEU A 121 -8.10 16.26 0.50
N ARG A 122 -7.55 15.03 0.54
CA ARG A 122 -8.30 13.87 1.00
C ARG A 122 -8.74 14.05 2.45
N GLY A 123 -7.80 14.41 3.33
CA GLY A 123 -8.10 14.74 4.73
C GLY A 123 -9.09 15.91 4.83
N ALA A 124 -8.89 16.97 4.05
CA ALA A 124 -9.79 18.13 4.04
C ALA A 124 -11.22 17.78 3.60
N ALA A 125 -11.38 16.92 2.59
CA ALA A 125 -12.70 16.46 2.13
C ALA A 125 -13.42 15.65 3.22
N TYR A 126 -12.69 14.85 3.99
CA TYR A 126 -13.25 14.16 5.16
C TYR A 126 -13.66 15.11 6.28
N LEU A 127 -12.84 16.11 6.56
CA LEU A 127 -13.16 17.14 7.57
C LEU A 127 -14.40 17.95 7.15
N LEU A 128 -14.50 18.33 5.87
CA LEU A 128 -15.67 19.04 5.34
C LEU A 128 -16.95 18.19 5.37
N ALA A 129 -16.83 16.87 5.34
CA ALA A 129 -17.95 15.93 5.38
C ALA A 129 -18.25 15.40 6.80
N ASP A 130 -17.62 15.96 7.85
CA ASP A 130 -17.69 15.48 9.23
C ASP A 130 -17.39 13.97 9.36
N GLY A 131 -16.48 13.46 8.52
CA GLY A 131 -16.11 12.03 8.48
C GLY A 131 -17.17 11.10 7.87
N THR A 132 -18.27 11.65 7.33
CA THR A 132 -19.41 10.87 6.81
C THR A 132 -19.63 11.10 5.31
N THR A 133 -20.72 10.54 4.76
CA THR A 133 -21.18 10.86 3.41
C THR A 133 -22.24 11.94 3.48
N VAL A 134 -22.02 13.06 2.79
CA VAL A 134 -22.97 14.17 2.68
C VAL A 134 -23.99 13.81 1.60
N ILE A 135 -25.27 13.76 1.96
CA ILE A 135 -26.37 13.35 1.06
C ILE A 135 -27.40 14.47 0.98
N ASN A 136 -27.83 14.82 -0.23
CA ASN A 136 -28.95 15.72 -0.47
C ASN A 136 -29.67 15.29 -1.76
N SER A 137 -30.92 14.83 -1.62
CA SER A 137 -31.75 14.40 -2.76
C SER A 137 -32.39 15.57 -3.50
N ASN A 138 -32.41 16.77 -2.93
CA ASN A 138 -33.09 17.95 -3.46
C ASN A 138 -32.08 19.04 -3.86
N ILE A 139 -31.14 18.69 -4.73
CA ILE A 139 -30.13 19.63 -5.24
C ILE A 139 -30.64 20.39 -6.47
N ASN A 140 -30.39 21.70 -6.52
CA ASN A 140 -30.75 22.54 -7.67
C ASN A 140 -29.92 22.28 -8.95
N PHE A 141 -28.87 21.46 -8.85
CA PHE A 141 -27.99 21.07 -9.94
C PHE A 141 -28.14 19.59 -10.32
N GLU A 142 -29.24 18.93 -9.93
CA GLU A 142 -29.57 17.54 -10.30
C GLU A 142 -29.51 17.29 -11.81
N TRP A 143 -29.97 18.28 -12.59
CA TRP A 143 -30.10 18.15 -14.04
C TRP A 143 -28.77 17.86 -14.74
N ILE A 144 -27.64 18.22 -14.13
CA ILE A 144 -26.29 17.95 -14.65
C ILE A 144 -26.03 16.44 -14.75
N GLY A 145 -26.35 15.70 -13.70
CA GLY A 145 -26.04 14.28 -13.56
C GLY A 145 -27.14 13.36 -14.05
N ASN A 146 -28.41 13.76 -13.91
CA ASN A 146 -29.55 12.85 -14.06
C ASN A 146 -30.54 13.23 -15.17
N ALA A 147 -30.51 14.46 -15.70
CA ALA A 147 -31.41 14.87 -16.78
C ALA A 147 -30.83 14.64 -18.19
N TYR A 148 -31.68 14.83 -19.19
CA TYR A 148 -31.37 14.59 -20.60
C TYR A 148 -31.74 15.80 -21.46
N LEU A 149 -30.97 16.01 -22.51
CA LEU A 149 -31.28 16.90 -23.63
C LEU A 149 -31.73 16.02 -24.81
N GLY A 150 -33.04 15.80 -24.94
CA GLY A 150 -33.57 14.79 -25.86
C GLY A 150 -33.07 13.40 -25.46
N PRO A 151 -32.43 12.63 -26.36
CA PRO A 151 -31.88 11.30 -26.03
C PRO A 151 -30.50 11.35 -25.32
N VAL A 152 -29.84 12.51 -25.27
CA VAL A 152 -28.45 12.62 -24.80
C VAL A 152 -28.40 13.08 -23.34
N PRO A 153 -27.73 12.35 -22.43
CA PRO A 153 -27.56 12.79 -21.04
C PRO A 153 -26.76 14.10 -20.95
N TRP A 154 -27.12 14.99 -20.02
CA TRP A 154 -26.41 16.27 -19.84
C TRP A 154 -24.92 16.09 -19.51
N LEU A 155 -24.54 15.03 -18.80
CA LEU A 155 -23.14 14.64 -18.56
C LEU A 155 -22.32 14.57 -19.86
N VAL A 156 -22.89 13.98 -20.92
CA VAL A 156 -22.23 13.80 -22.22
C VAL A 156 -22.11 15.14 -22.94
N VAL A 157 -23.17 15.96 -22.89
CA VAL A 157 -23.19 17.29 -23.49
C VAL A 157 -22.10 18.17 -22.86
N ILE A 158 -21.98 18.15 -21.53
CA ILE A 158 -20.97 18.90 -20.79
C ILE A 158 -19.57 18.42 -21.15
N ALA A 159 -19.33 17.10 -21.19
CA ALA A 159 -18.03 16.54 -21.55
C ALA A 159 -17.60 16.92 -22.97
N LEU A 160 -18.51 16.84 -23.95
CA LEU A 160 -18.22 17.25 -25.33
C LEU A 160 -17.97 18.76 -25.46
N LEU A 161 -18.71 19.58 -24.70
CA LEU A 161 -18.47 21.03 -24.64
C LEU A 161 -17.11 21.34 -24.04
N VAL A 162 -16.70 20.65 -22.97
CA VAL A 162 -15.34 20.77 -22.40
C VAL A 162 -14.29 20.42 -23.44
N ILE A 163 -14.43 19.29 -24.14
CA ILE A 163 -13.49 18.90 -25.20
C ILE A 163 -13.43 19.95 -26.31
N ALA A 164 -14.57 20.50 -26.74
CA ALA A 164 -14.61 21.55 -27.77
C ALA A 164 -13.88 22.83 -27.32
N VAL A 165 -14.09 23.26 -26.07
CA VAL A 165 -13.41 24.43 -25.48
C VAL A 165 -11.91 24.18 -25.35
N CYS A 166 -11.50 23.03 -24.78
CA CYS A 166 -10.10 22.67 -24.62
C CYS A 166 -9.39 22.53 -25.98
N TRP A 167 -10.07 21.98 -26.99
CA TRP A 167 -9.59 21.92 -28.36
C TRP A 167 -9.37 23.30 -28.96
N PHE A 168 -10.32 24.21 -28.77
CA PHE A 168 -10.21 25.58 -29.24
C PHE A 168 -9.02 26.28 -28.58
N ILE A 169 -8.85 26.16 -27.26
CA ILE A 169 -7.71 26.72 -26.53
C ILE A 169 -6.39 26.18 -27.09
N LEU A 170 -6.25 24.85 -27.17
CA LEU A 170 -4.98 24.23 -27.58
C LEU A 170 -4.63 24.45 -29.06
N ARG A 171 -5.62 24.56 -29.95
CA ARG A 171 -5.39 24.59 -31.40
C ARG A 171 -5.59 25.95 -32.06
N ARG A 172 -6.38 26.84 -31.47
CA ARG A 172 -6.77 28.12 -32.07
C ARG A 172 -6.31 29.35 -31.31
N THR A 173 -5.65 29.20 -30.16
CA THR A 173 -5.14 30.34 -29.37
C THR A 173 -3.62 30.36 -29.29
N THR A 174 -3.05 31.56 -29.04
CA THR A 174 -1.62 31.75 -28.76
C THR A 174 -1.19 31.04 -27.48
N LEU A 175 -2.10 30.93 -26.50
CA LEU A 175 -1.86 30.18 -25.26
C LEU A 175 -1.61 28.70 -25.54
N GLY A 176 -2.34 28.10 -26.49
CA GLY A 176 -2.07 26.74 -26.95
C GLY A 176 -0.63 26.58 -27.44
N VAL A 177 -0.17 27.48 -28.32
CA VAL A 177 1.21 27.49 -28.83
C VAL A 177 2.23 27.60 -27.69
N HIS A 178 1.97 28.46 -26.70
CA HIS A 178 2.84 28.60 -25.52
C HIS A 178 2.88 27.32 -24.67
N ILE A 179 1.76 26.62 -24.49
CA ILE A 179 1.70 25.35 -23.76
C ILE A 179 2.58 24.30 -24.42
N TYR A 180 2.45 24.10 -25.74
CA TYR A 180 3.30 23.15 -26.48
C TYR A 180 4.79 23.56 -26.45
N ALA A 181 5.09 24.86 -26.55
CA ALA A 181 6.47 25.36 -26.48
C ALA A 181 7.11 25.13 -25.10
N VAL A 182 6.36 25.39 -24.01
CA VAL A 182 6.82 25.12 -22.64
C VAL A 182 7.11 23.63 -22.43
N GLY A 183 6.23 22.76 -22.92
CA GLY A 183 6.43 21.31 -22.84
C GLY A 183 7.58 20.77 -23.67
N GLY A 184 7.83 21.34 -24.85
CA GLY A 184 8.94 20.91 -25.70
C GLY A 184 10.30 21.29 -25.12
N ASN A 185 10.45 22.54 -24.66
CA ASN A 185 11.64 22.98 -23.95
C ASN A 185 11.34 24.26 -23.14
N MET A 186 11.20 24.11 -21.83
CA MET A 186 10.88 25.20 -20.91
C MET A 186 11.92 26.32 -20.90
N GLN A 187 13.22 25.99 -21.03
CA GLN A 187 14.30 26.96 -21.06
C GLN A 187 14.26 27.78 -22.35
N ALA A 188 14.08 27.13 -23.50
CA ALA A 188 13.96 27.80 -24.79
C ALA A 188 12.72 28.71 -24.84
N ALA A 189 11.57 28.23 -24.34
CA ALA A 189 10.34 29.02 -24.25
C ALA A 189 10.56 30.32 -23.45
N ARG A 190 11.26 30.23 -22.32
CA ARG A 190 11.62 31.39 -21.49
C ARG A 190 12.53 32.37 -22.24
N LEU A 191 13.54 31.87 -22.96
CA LEU A 191 14.44 32.71 -23.77
C LEU A 191 13.73 33.41 -24.93
N THR A 192 12.65 32.82 -25.46
CA THR A 192 11.78 33.44 -26.47
C THR A 192 10.75 34.42 -25.90
N GLY A 193 10.81 34.74 -24.61
CA GLY A 193 9.92 35.71 -23.95
C GLY A 193 8.58 35.15 -23.47
N ILE A 194 8.37 33.83 -23.55
CA ILE A 194 7.17 33.19 -23.00
C ILE A 194 7.26 33.22 -21.47
N LYS A 195 6.24 33.79 -20.82
CA LYS A 195 6.11 33.82 -19.37
C LYS A 195 5.66 32.45 -18.87
N VAL A 196 6.61 31.52 -18.78
CA VAL A 196 6.40 30.11 -18.39
C VAL A 196 5.53 29.99 -17.14
N TRP A 197 5.78 30.82 -16.13
CA TRP A 197 5.02 30.77 -14.87
C TRP A 197 3.51 31.06 -15.05
N MET A 198 3.13 31.93 -15.99
CA MET A 198 1.71 32.19 -16.31
C MET A 198 1.08 31.00 -17.04
N VAL A 199 1.85 30.34 -17.91
CA VAL A 199 1.39 29.14 -18.63
C VAL A 199 1.12 28.03 -17.62
N LEU A 200 2.05 27.78 -16.69
CA LEU A 200 1.88 26.79 -15.63
C LEU A 200 0.69 27.13 -14.73
N LEU A 201 0.56 28.38 -14.27
CA LEU A 201 -0.61 28.80 -13.46
C LEU A 201 -1.93 28.53 -14.19
N PHE A 202 -2.02 28.88 -15.48
CA PHE A 202 -3.22 28.62 -16.27
C PHE A 202 -3.51 27.12 -16.36
N VAL A 203 -2.49 26.31 -16.66
CA VAL A 203 -2.62 24.87 -16.87
C VAL A 203 -3.11 24.16 -15.59
N TYR A 204 -2.52 24.46 -14.43
CA TYR A 204 -2.99 23.89 -13.16
C TYR A 204 -4.33 24.47 -12.70
N GLY A 205 -4.59 25.76 -12.91
CA GLY A 205 -5.90 26.35 -12.66
C GLY A 205 -7.02 25.72 -13.50
N MET A 206 -6.74 25.44 -14.77
CA MET A 206 -7.67 24.76 -15.68
C MET A 206 -7.89 23.30 -15.26
N SER A 207 -6.83 22.59 -14.85
CA SER A 207 -6.93 21.24 -14.27
C SER A 207 -7.85 21.21 -13.04
N GLY A 208 -7.65 22.15 -12.12
CA GLY A 208 -8.48 22.29 -10.92
C GLY A 208 -9.93 22.67 -11.24
N LEU A 209 -10.16 23.57 -12.19
CA LEU A 209 -11.51 23.95 -12.64
C LEU A 209 -12.27 22.75 -13.23
N LEU A 210 -11.63 21.95 -14.08
CA LEU A 210 -12.25 20.76 -14.66
C LEU A 210 -12.44 19.64 -13.63
N SER A 211 -11.53 19.53 -12.66
CA SER A 211 -11.70 18.63 -11.52
C SER A 211 -12.91 19.04 -10.65
N GLY A 212 -13.09 20.35 -10.45
CA GLY A 212 -14.27 20.92 -9.79
C GLY A 212 -15.58 20.64 -10.54
N LEU A 213 -15.56 20.77 -11.87
CA LEU A 213 -16.69 20.38 -12.72
C LEU A 213 -16.98 18.88 -12.64
N GLY A 214 -15.95 18.03 -12.65
CA GLY A 214 -16.07 16.60 -12.42
C GLY A 214 -16.67 16.27 -11.04
N GLY A 215 -16.36 17.07 -10.02
CA GLY A 215 -16.92 16.96 -8.68
C GLY A 215 -18.42 17.23 -8.66
N ILE A 216 -18.84 18.33 -9.30
CA ILE A 216 -20.26 18.68 -9.47
C ILE A 216 -21.00 17.59 -10.25
N MET A 217 -20.42 17.12 -11.36
CA MET A 217 -21.00 16.05 -12.18
C MET A 217 -21.19 14.76 -11.37
N SER A 218 -20.20 14.40 -10.55
CA SER A 218 -20.24 13.20 -9.70
C SER A 218 -21.26 13.35 -8.57
N ALA A 219 -21.23 14.47 -7.84
CA ALA A 219 -22.16 14.78 -6.76
C ALA A 219 -23.62 14.82 -7.27
N SER A 220 -23.84 15.44 -8.43
CA SER A 220 -25.15 15.52 -9.08
C SER A 220 -25.70 14.14 -9.42
N ARG A 221 -24.86 13.29 -10.02
CA ARG A 221 -25.24 11.93 -10.41
C ARG A 221 -25.54 11.03 -9.21
N LEU A 222 -24.86 11.23 -8.09
CA LEU A 222 -24.95 10.37 -6.91
C LEU A 222 -25.85 10.92 -5.79
N TYR A 223 -26.32 12.16 -5.91
CA TYR A 223 -26.99 12.92 -4.83
C TYR A 223 -26.20 12.95 -3.51
N SER A 224 -24.90 12.66 -3.59
CA SER A 224 -24.04 12.44 -2.44
C SER A 224 -22.57 12.62 -2.78
N ALA A 225 -21.78 12.96 -1.77
CA ALA A 225 -20.33 13.05 -1.86
C ALA A 225 -19.67 12.70 -0.52
N ASN A 226 -18.46 12.15 -0.57
CA ASN A 226 -17.63 11.87 0.60
C ASN A 226 -16.14 12.08 0.28
N GLY A 227 -15.29 11.99 1.28
CA GLY A 227 -13.84 12.21 1.14
C GLY A 227 -13.15 11.25 0.17
N ASN A 228 -13.74 10.08 -0.12
CA ASN A 228 -13.19 9.10 -1.06
C ASN A 228 -13.70 9.25 -2.49
N LEU A 229 -14.63 10.17 -2.77
CA LEU A 229 -15.10 10.36 -4.13
C LEU A 229 -13.95 10.86 -5.02
N GLY A 230 -13.67 10.14 -6.11
CA GLY A 230 -12.58 10.45 -7.03
C GLY A 230 -11.30 9.64 -6.84
N VAL A 231 -11.22 8.66 -5.92
CA VAL A 231 -10.04 7.75 -5.85
C VAL A 231 -9.81 7.06 -7.19
N GLY A 232 -8.57 7.06 -7.68
CA GLY A 232 -8.19 6.36 -8.89
C GLY A 232 -8.56 7.09 -10.18
N TYR A 233 -9.43 8.11 -10.10
CA TYR A 233 -9.77 8.93 -11.27
C TYR A 233 -8.54 9.71 -11.78
N GLU A 234 -7.58 10.05 -10.92
CA GLU A 234 -6.29 10.60 -11.30
C GLU A 234 -5.49 9.65 -12.20
N LEU A 235 -5.46 8.36 -11.87
CA LEU A 235 -4.75 7.35 -12.66
C LEU A 235 -5.48 7.07 -13.98
N ASP A 236 -6.81 7.00 -13.95
CA ASP A 236 -7.64 6.81 -15.15
C ASP A 236 -7.52 7.99 -16.11
N ALA A 237 -7.46 9.23 -15.60
CA ALA A 237 -7.28 10.43 -16.40
C ALA A 237 -5.87 10.48 -17.02
N ILE A 238 -4.84 10.16 -16.26
CA ILE A 238 -3.46 10.04 -16.76
C ILE A 238 -3.39 8.98 -17.87
N ALA A 239 -3.91 7.78 -17.60
CA ALA A 239 -3.94 6.68 -18.55
C ALA A 239 -4.69 7.06 -19.84
N ALA A 240 -5.83 7.75 -19.75
CA ALA A 240 -6.60 8.21 -20.90
C ALA A 240 -5.78 9.15 -21.80
N VAL A 241 -5.06 10.10 -21.19
CA VAL A 241 -4.25 11.10 -21.91
C VAL A 241 -3.05 10.47 -22.62
N ILE A 242 -2.36 9.54 -21.95
CA ILE A 242 -1.18 8.85 -22.49
C ILE A 242 -1.58 7.86 -23.58
N LEU A 243 -2.62 7.05 -23.32
CA LEU A 243 -3.20 6.15 -24.32
C LEU A 243 -3.68 6.96 -25.53
N GLY A 244 -4.23 8.16 -25.30
CA GLY A 244 -4.55 9.14 -26.32
C GLY A 244 -3.36 9.68 -27.14
N GLY A 245 -2.12 9.35 -26.77
CA GLY A 245 -0.90 9.69 -27.50
C GLY A 245 -0.19 10.96 -27.01
N THR A 246 -0.50 11.45 -25.81
CA THR A 246 0.23 12.58 -25.21
C THR A 246 1.50 12.07 -24.52
N SER A 247 2.63 12.74 -24.77
CA SER A 247 3.94 12.36 -24.22
C SER A 247 4.11 12.79 -22.77
N PHE A 248 4.62 11.90 -21.90
CA PHE A 248 5.03 12.24 -20.53
C PHE A 248 6.08 13.34 -20.44
N VAL A 249 6.91 13.48 -21.48
CA VAL A 249 7.98 14.49 -21.52
C VAL A 249 7.42 15.89 -21.87
N GLY A 250 6.17 15.96 -22.32
CA GLY A 250 5.52 17.21 -22.74
C GLY A 250 5.72 17.54 -24.23
N GLY A 251 5.07 18.61 -24.67
CA GLY A 251 5.22 19.18 -26.02
C GLY A 251 4.56 18.41 -27.17
N ILE A 252 4.05 17.20 -26.93
CA ILE A 252 3.38 16.36 -27.95
C ILE A 252 2.09 15.78 -27.36
N GLY A 253 0.97 15.97 -28.04
CA GLY A 253 -0.32 15.40 -27.66
C GLY A 253 -1.49 16.09 -28.34
N THR A 254 -2.70 15.53 -28.22
CA THR A 254 -3.93 16.17 -28.71
C THR A 254 -5.11 15.86 -27.81
N ILE A 255 -6.01 16.83 -27.62
CA ILE A 255 -7.24 16.63 -26.83
C ILE A 255 -8.20 15.62 -27.48
N THR A 256 -8.18 15.52 -28.81
CA THR A 256 -8.94 14.50 -29.54
C THR A 256 -8.40 13.11 -29.25
N GLY A 257 -7.09 12.97 -29.09
CA GLY A 257 -6.45 11.75 -28.62
C GLY A 257 -6.93 11.37 -27.22
N THR A 258 -6.93 12.34 -26.29
CA THR A 258 -7.45 12.16 -24.92
C THR A 258 -8.90 11.67 -24.91
N LEU A 259 -9.78 12.26 -25.72
CA LEU A 259 -11.17 11.80 -25.85
C LEU A 259 -11.26 10.33 -26.25
N VAL A 260 -10.49 9.93 -27.28
CA VAL A 260 -10.47 8.52 -27.73
C VAL A 260 -9.88 7.61 -26.66
N GLY A 261 -8.80 8.01 -25.99
CA GLY A 261 -8.19 7.26 -24.90
C GLY A 261 -9.14 7.06 -23.71
N ALA A 262 -9.87 8.10 -23.31
CA ALA A 262 -10.89 8.02 -22.27
C ALA A 262 -12.06 7.08 -22.66
N LEU A 263 -12.48 7.10 -23.92
CA LEU A 263 -13.50 6.17 -24.43
C LEU A 263 -13.00 4.72 -24.47
N ILE A 264 -11.72 4.48 -24.76
CA ILE A 264 -11.13 3.14 -24.68
C ILE A 264 -11.21 2.62 -23.24
N ILE A 265 -10.73 3.41 -22.27
CA ILE A 265 -10.78 3.02 -20.84
C ILE A 265 -12.22 2.77 -20.39
N ALA A 266 -13.16 3.66 -20.75
CA ALA A 266 -14.57 3.49 -20.39
C ALA A 266 -15.20 2.24 -21.03
N THR A 267 -14.85 1.92 -22.28
CA THR A 267 -15.37 0.72 -22.96
C THR A 267 -14.79 -0.54 -22.32
N LEU A 268 -13.50 -0.54 -21.96
CA LEU A 268 -12.86 -1.65 -21.25
C LEU A 268 -13.52 -1.89 -19.89
N ASN A 269 -13.74 -0.83 -19.10
CA ASN A 269 -14.40 -0.90 -17.80
C ASN A 269 -15.88 -1.29 -17.89
N ASN A 270 -16.56 -0.96 -18.99
CA ASN A 270 -17.96 -1.34 -19.19
C ASN A 270 -18.11 -2.83 -19.56
N VAL A 271 -17.23 -3.37 -20.40
CA VAL A 271 -17.36 -4.76 -20.86
C VAL A 271 -17.03 -5.76 -19.76
N THR A 272 -16.08 -5.45 -18.89
CA THR A 272 -15.86 -6.24 -17.67
C THR A 272 -17.15 -6.32 -16.83
N ALA A 273 -17.89 -5.23 -16.71
CA ALA A 273 -19.19 -5.21 -16.03
C ALA A 273 -20.31 -5.94 -16.81
N LEU A 274 -20.35 -5.85 -18.14
CA LEU A 274 -21.42 -6.47 -18.95
C LEU A 274 -21.26 -7.99 -19.09
N LEU A 275 -20.02 -8.49 -19.20
CA LEU A 275 -19.72 -9.92 -19.16
C LEU A 275 -19.94 -10.51 -17.75
N ALA A 276 -19.86 -9.68 -16.70
CA ALA A 276 -20.29 -10.09 -15.38
C ALA A 276 -21.81 -10.35 -15.35
N GLY A 277 -22.64 -9.46 -15.92
CA GLY A 277 -24.11 -9.54 -15.89
C GLY A 277 -24.79 -10.56 -16.81
N ALA A 278 -24.20 -10.93 -17.95
CA ALA A 278 -24.84 -11.85 -18.92
C ALA A 278 -24.92 -13.33 -18.47
N MET A 279 -24.31 -13.71 -17.34
CA MET A 279 -24.41 -15.08 -16.79
C MET A 279 -25.59 -15.30 -15.82
N ILE A 280 -26.51 -14.34 -15.68
CA ILE A 280 -27.59 -14.40 -14.67
C ILE A 280 -28.92 -14.96 -15.23
N ALA A 281 -29.02 -15.27 -16.53
CA ALA A 281 -30.29 -15.65 -17.18
C ALA A 281 -30.55 -17.15 -17.39
N GLY A 282 -29.89 -18.04 -16.65
CA GLY A 282 -30.20 -19.47 -16.67
C GLY A 282 -30.01 -20.06 -15.29
N ALA A 283 -31.10 -20.39 -14.60
CA ALA A 283 -31.04 -21.24 -13.42
C ALA A 283 -31.07 -22.70 -13.88
N PRO A 284 -30.04 -23.52 -13.62
CA PRO A 284 -30.15 -24.95 -13.66
C PRO A 284 -30.25 -25.54 -12.25
N PHE A 285 -30.83 -26.72 -12.18
CA PHE A 285 -30.87 -27.57 -11.00
C PHE A 285 -29.48 -27.73 -10.35
N ALA A 286 -29.47 -27.79 -9.02
CA ALA A 286 -28.28 -27.88 -8.18
C ALA A 286 -27.35 -29.01 -8.63
N GLN A 287 -26.24 -28.62 -9.24
CA GLN A 287 -25.04 -29.41 -9.41
C GLN A 287 -23.97 -28.83 -8.48
N ALA A 288 -23.20 -29.69 -7.82
CA ALA A 288 -22.12 -29.31 -6.91
C ALA A 288 -21.23 -28.23 -7.54
N LYS A 289 -21.21 -27.03 -6.94
CA LYS A 289 -20.42 -25.90 -7.43
C LYS A 289 -18.96 -26.14 -7.04
N GLU A 290 -18.12 -26.38 -8.05
CA GLU A 290 -16.69 -26.59 -7.89
C GLU A 290 -16.01 -25.28 -7.45
N LEU A 291 -15.13 -25.34 -6.45
CA LEU A 291 -14.38 -24.17 -5.95
C LEU A 291 -13.23 -23.85 -6.90
N LYS A 292 -13.31 -22.75 -7.64
CA LYS A 292 -12.31 -22.33 -8.64
C LYS A 292 -11.58 -21.08 -8.23
N SER A 293 -12.22 -20.20 -7.47
CA SER A 293 -11.59 -18.95 -7.04
C SER A 293 -12.11 -18.40 -5.73
N ILE A 294 -11.20 -17.80 -4.96
CA ILE A 294 -11.47 -17.16 -3.67
C ILE A 294 -10.96 -15.73 -3.71
N GLY A 295 -11.80 -14.79 -3.29
CA GLY A 295 -11.37 -13.43 -2.93
C GLY A 295 -11.07 -13.35 -1.44
N VAL A 296 -9.92 -12.82 -1.07
CA VAL A 296 -9.54 -12.59 0.34
C VAL A 296 -9.28 -11.10 0.51
N THR A 297 -10.10 -10.44 1.32
CA THR A 297 -9.92 -9.03 1.70
C THR A 297 -9.69 -8.92 3.20
N VAL A 298 -8.56 -8.34 3.57
CA VAL A 298 -8.11 -8.21 4.96
C VAL A 298 -7.62 -6.80 5.27
N GLY A 299 -7.53 -6.42 6.54
CA GLY A 299 -7.07 -5.09 6.96
C GLY A 299 -5.77 -4.65 6.28
N ASP A 300 -4.70 -5.44 6.48
CA ASP A 300 -3.38 -5.13 5.96
C ASP A 300 -2.56 -6.40 5.68
N LEU A 301 -2.27 -6.70 4.42
CA LEU A 301 -1.45 -7.85 4.01
C LEU A 301 0.02 -7.77 4.48
N ALA A 302 0.51 -6.62 4.95
CA ALA A 302 1.84 -6.53 5.56
C ALA A 302 1.85 -7.00 7.03
N ASN A 303 0.69 -7.08 7.68
CA ASN A 303 0.59 -7.55 9.06
C ASN A 303 0.79 -9.08 9.12
N PRO A 304 1.74 -9.59 9.93
CA PRO A 304 1.99 -11.03 10.05
C PRO A 304 0.75 -11.88 10.38
N PHE A 305 -0.22 -11.33 11.13
CA PHE A 305 -1.49 -12.02 11.40
C PHE A 305 -2.26 -12.29 10.11
N PHE A 306 -2.42 -11.28 9.26
CA PHE A 306 -3.15 -11.41 8.00
C PHE A 306 -2.37 -12.19 6.95
N VAL A 307 -1.03 -12.19 7.00
CA VAL A 307 -0.20 -13.12 6.21
C VAL A 307 -0.58 -14.56 6.52
N GLN A 308 -0.75 -14.93 7.79
CA GLN A 308 -1.19 -16.28 8.16
C GLN A 308 -2.63 -16.57 7.74
N ILE A 309 -3.54 -15.59 7.79
CA ILE A 309 -4.90 -15.73 7.26
C ILE A 309 -4.86 -16.08 5.77
N THR A 310 -4.09 -15.33 4.97
CA THR A 310 -3.99 -15.60 3.53
C THR A 310 -3.39 -16.98 3.24
N LYS A 311 -2.32 -17.36 3.95
CA LYS A 311 -1.70 -18.68 3.82
C LYS A 311 -2.64 -19.82 4.22
N GLY A 312 -3.37 -19.67 5.32
CA GLY A 312 -4.37 -20.64 5.77
C GLY A 312 -5.48 -20.82 4.74
N ALA A 313 -5.97 -19.72 4.17
CA ALA A 313 -6.96 -19.77 3.10
C ALA A 313 -6.43 -20.46 1.84
N GLU A 314 -5.21 -20.13 1.39
CA GLU A 314 -4.58 -20.75 0.21
C GLU A 314 -4.34 -22.25 0.39
N LEU A 315 -3.80 -22.66 1.54
CA LEU A 315 -3.50 -24.06 1.81
C LEU A 315 -4.77 -24.92 1.85
N GLU A 316 -5.81 -24.44 2.53
CA GLU A 316 -7.07 -25.18 2.59
C GLU A 316 -7.80 -25.19 1.24
N ALA A 317 -7.76 -24.08 0.49
CA ALA A 317 -8.32 -24.03 -0.85
C ALA A 317 -7.66 -25.04 -1.80
N ARG A 318 -6.31 -25.12 -1.78
CA ARG A 318 -5.55 -26.11 -2.55
C ARG A 318 -5.84 -27.55 -2.10
N LYS A 319 -6.01 -27.77 -0.81
CA LYS A 319 -6.36 -29.08 -0.26
C LYS A 319 -7.75 -29.54 -0.72
N LEU A 320 -8.73 -28.64 -0.78
CA LEU A 320 -10.12 -28.97 -1.13
C LEU A 320 -10.36 -29.08 -2.64
N ALA A 321 -9.72 -28.24 -3.46
CA ALA A 321 -10.00 -28.15 -4.89
C ALA A 321 -8.75 -28.19 -5.81
N GLY A 322 -7.59 -28.52 -5.25
CA GLY A 322 -6.34 -28.72 -6.00
C GLY A 322 -5.58 -27.42 -6.30
N ASP A 323 -4.44 -27.54 -6.99
CA ASP A 323 -3.52 -26.41 -7.22
C ASP A 323 -4.02 -25.34 -8.21
N ASN A 324 -5.14 -25.59 -8.88
CA ASN A 324 -5.70 -24.69 -9.89
C ASN A 324 -6.63 -23.61 -9.30
N VAL A 325 -6.90 -23.63 -7.98
CA VAL A 325 -7.75 -22.63 -7.34
C VAL A 325 -7.05 -21.27 -7.34
N LYS A 326 -7.71 -20.26 -7.92
CA LYS A 326 -7.20 -18.89 -7.95
C LYS A 326 -7.56 -18.16 -6.67
N VAL A 327 -6.57 -17.82 -5.86
CA VAL A 327 -6.76 -16.98 -4.68
C VAL A 327 -6.32 -15.55 -4.99
N THR A 328 -7.21 -14.58 -4.80
CA THR A 328 -6.94 -13.15 -5.02
C THR A 328 -6.91 -12.43 -3.68
N LEU A 329 -5.76 -11.89 -3.31
CA LEU A 329 -5.52 -11.25 -2.03
C LEU A 329 -5.51 -9.72 -2.19
N VAL A 330 -6.25 -9.00 -1.35
CA VAL A 330 -6.26 -7.54 -1.32
C VAL A 330 -6.28 -7.01 0.11
N SER A 331 -5.64 -5.87 0.35
CA SER A 331 -5.71 -5.14 1.63
C SER A 331 -6.80 -4.09 1.58
N SER A 332 -7.69 -4.00 2.56
CA SER A 332 -8.65 -2.90 2.69
C SER A 332 -8.01 -1.61 3.18
N GLY A 333 -6.84 -1.68 3.82
CA GLY A 333 -6.23 -0.55 4.51
C GLY A 333 -7.11 -0.03 5.66
N TYR A 334 -8.01 -0.88 6.18
CA TYR A 334 -9.07 -0.52 7.12
C TYR A 334 -10.05 0.55 6.59
N ASP A 335 -10.15 0.74 5.27
CA ASP A 335 -11.12 1.64 4.64
C ASP A 335 -12.34 0.86 4.13
N LEU A 336 -13.53 1.26 4.61
CA LEU A 336 -14.79 0.63 4.23
C LEU A 336 -15.09 0.78 2.74
N GLY A 337 -14.86 1.96 2.15
CA GLY A 337 -15.18 2.20 0.73
C GLY A 337 -14.33 1.37 -0.22
N GLN A 338 -13.04 1.27 0.08
CA GLN A 338 -12.07 0.40 -0.59
C GLN A 338 -12.49 -1.07 -0.44
N GLN A 339 -12.88 -1.50 0.75
CA GLN A 339 -13.32 -2.88 0.95
C GLN A 339 -14.64 -3.20 0.23
N VAL A 340 -15.58 -2.23 0.18
CA VAL A 340 -16.80 -2.34 -0.62
C VAL A 340 -16.45 -2.50 -2.10
N ALA A 341 -15.56 -1.66 -2.64
CA ALA A 341 -15.11 -1.76 -4.02
C ALA A 341 -14.39 -3.08 -4.31
N GLN A 342 -13.61 -3.60 -3.35
CA GLN A 342 -12.97 -4.91 -3.46
C GLN A 342 -13.99 -6.05 -3.52
N ILE A 343 -15.02 -6.01 -2.68
CA ILE A 343 -16.13 -6.98 -2.76
C ILE A 343 -16.84 -6.86 -4.11
N ASP A 344 -17.10 -5.65 -4.61
CA ASP A 344 -17.71 -5.46 -5.93
C ASP A 344 -16.81 -5.99 -7.06
N ASN A 345 -15.48 -5.85 -6.93
CA ASN A 345 -14.52 -6.44 -7.86
C ASN A 345 -14.51 -7.98 -7.78
N PHE A 346 -14.63 -8.55 -6.58
CA PHE A 346 -14.78 -10.00 -6.39
C PHE A 346 -16.07 -10.53 -7.00
N ILE A 347 -17.18 -9.78 -6.86
CA ILE A 347 -18.46 -10.06 -7.51
C ILE A 347 -18.30 -10.05 -9.03
N ALA A 348 -17.69 -9.00 -9.58
CA ALA A 348 -17.44 -8.88 -11.01
C ALA A 348 -16.53 -10.00 -11.54
N ALA A 349 -15.53 -10.40 -10.75
CA ALA A 349 -14.63 -11.51 -11.04
C ALA A 349 -15.26 -12.90 -10.85
N LYS A 350 -16.50 -12.97 -10.31
CA LYS A 350 -17.24 -14.21 -10.04
C LYS A 350 -16.46 -15.19 -9.18
N VAL A 351 -15.86 -14.69 -8.09
CA VAL A 351 -15.27 -15.60 -7.11
C VAL A 351 -16.34 -16.51 -6.52
N ASP A 352 -15.99 -17.73 -6.17
CA ASP A 352 -16.94 -18.67 -5.57
C ASP A 352 -17.16 -18.37 -4.08
N MET A 353 -16.14 -17.80 -3.45
CA MET A 353 -16.11 -17.48 -2.03
C MET A 353 -15.35 -16.20 -1.75
N ILE A 354 -15.78 -15.44 -0.75
CA ILE A 354 -15.06 -14.31 -0.19
C ILE A 354 -14.72 -14.60 1.27
N ILE A 355 -13.44 -14.54 1.60
CA ILE A 355 -12.95 -14.48 2.98
C ILE A 355 -12.78 -13.00 3.34
N LEU A 356 -13.56 -12.55 4.33
CA LEU A 356 -13.72 -11.14 4.67
C LEU A 356 -13.28 -10.86 6.11
N ASN A 357 -12.23 -10.07 6.31
CA ASN A 357 -12.00 -9.39 7.58
C ASN A 357 -12.51 -7.95 7.45
N ALA A 358 -13.66 -7.67 8.05
CA ALA A 358 -14.39 -6.43 7.81
C ALA A 358 -13.70 -5.20 8.44
N ALA A 359 -13.49 -4.15 7.66
CA ALA A 359 -13.04 -2.85 8.15
C ALA A 359 -14.11 -2.18 9.04
N ASP A 360 -15.40 -2.38 8.69
CA ASP A 360 -16.55 -2.01 9.51
C ASP A 360 -17.58 -3.15 9.45
N SER A 361 -17.83 -3.78 10.60
CA SER A 361 -18.73 -4.93 10.72
C SER A 361 -20.16 -4.63 10.25
N LYS A 362 -20.69 -3.42 10.46
CA LYS A 362 -22.06 -3.06 10.04
C LYS A 362 -22.08 -2.44 8.66
N GLY A 363 -21.14 -1.53 8.40
CA GLY A 363 -21.06 -0.78 7.15
C GLY A 363 -20.83 -1.66 5.93
N ILE A 364 -20.19 -2.82 6.10
CA ILE A 364 -19.93 -3.77 4.99
C ILE A 364 -21.17 -4.57 4.56
N GLY A 365 -22.23 -4.59 5.38
CA GLY A 365 -23.42 -5.43 5.17
C GLY A 365 -24.08 -5.32 3.79
N PRO A 366 -24.28 -4.11 3.22
CA PRO A 366 -24.82 -3.96 1.88
C PRO A 366 -23.94 -4.60 0.78
N ALA A 367 -22.62 -4.59 0.92
CA ALA A 367 -21.71 -5.24 -0.04
C ALA A 367 -21.72 -6.76 0.11
N VAL A 368 -21.74 -7.26 1.36
CA VAL A 368 -21.91 -8.68 1.66
C VAL A 368 -23.22 -9.20 1.07
N LYS A 369 -24.32 -8.45 1.21
CA LYS A 369 -25.61 -8.79 0.61
C LYS A 369 -25.51 -8.89 -0.92
N ARG A 370 -24.85 -7.95 -1.60
CA ARG A 370 -24.65 -8.01 -3.06
C ARG A 370 -23.87 -9.26 -3.49
N ALA A 371 -22.84 -9.63 -2.73
CA ALA A 371 -22.08 -10.84 -3.01
C ALA A 371 -22.93 -12.11 -2.87
N LYS A 372 -23.74 -12.17 -1.81
CA LYS A 372 -24.67 -13.29 -1.58
C LYS A 372 -25.78 -13.35 -2.62
N ASP A 373 -26.35 -12.20 -2.99
CA ASP A 373 -27.35 -12.11 -4.07
C ASP A 373 -26.75 -12.59 -5.42
N ALA A 374 -25.42 -12.49 -5.61
CA ALA A 374 -24.69 -13.04 -6.75
C ALA A 374 -24.30 -14.53 -6.61
N GLY A 375 -24.73 -15.20 -5.54
CA GLY A 375 -24.44 -16.62 -5.29
C GLY A 375 -23.00 -16.89 -4.84
N ILE A 376 -22.35 -15.92 -4.21
CA ILE A 376 -21.01 -16.01 -3.63
C ILE A 376 -21.14 -16.24 -2.12
N VAL A 377 -20.42 -17.23 -1.61
CA VAL A 377 -20.38 -17.49 -0.16
C VAL A 377 -19.46 -16.48 0.52
N VAL A 378 -19.94 -15.79 1.54
CA VAL A 378 -19.13 -14.80 2.28
C VAL A 378 -18.89 -15.30 3.70
N VAL A 379 -17.62 -15.48 4.04
CA VAL A 379 -17.19 -15.96 5.36
C VAL A 379 -16.36 -14.88 6.04
N ALA A 380 -16.86 -14.39 7.18
CA ALA A 380 -16.17 -13.38 7.97
C ALA A 380 -15.07 -14.03 8.84
N VAL A 381 -13.91 -13.39 8.96
CA VAL A 381 -12.79 -13.84 9.78
C VAL A 381 -12.29 -12.75 10.72
N ASP A 382 -11.89 -13.16 11.93
CA ASP A 382 -11.35 -12.35 13.04
C ASP A 382 -12.37 -11.37 13.67
N VAL A 383 -13.13 -10.64 12.84
CA VAL A 383 -14.26 -9.81 13.25
C VAL A 383 -15.54 -10.22 12.53
N ALA A 384 -16.70 -9.88 13.12
CA ALA A 384 -17.98 -10.14 12.49
C ALA A 384 -18.19 -9.23 11.25
N ALA A 385 -19.00 -9.69 10.31
CA ALA A 385 -19.48 -8.89 9.18
C ALA A 385 -20.99 -9.12 9.02
N ASP A 386 -21.75 -8.03 8.99
CA ASP A 386 -23.20 -8.09 8.92
C ASP A 386 -23.64 -8.78 7.62
N GLY A 387 -24.58 -9.72 7.76
CA GLY A 387 -25.07 -10.53 6.65
C GLY A 387 -24.14 -11.63 6.13
N ALA A 388 -22.93 -11.82 6.67
CA ALA A 388 -22.04 -12.93 6.27
C ALA A 388 -22.69 -14.30 6.51
N ASP A 389 -22.36 -15.29 5.68
CA ASP A 389 -22.91 -16.65 5.79
C ASP A 389 -22.36 -17.40 7.01
N ALA A 390 -21.09 -17.17 7.33
CA ALA A 390 -20.47 -17.67 8.56
C ALA A 390 -19.50 -16.62 9.10
N THR A 391 -19.16 -16.72 10.39
CA THR A 391 -18.16 -15.89 11.05
C THR A 391 -17.25 -16.80 11.87
N ILE A 392 -15.94 -16.69 11.64
CA ILE A 392 -14.92 -17.49 12.34
C ILE A 392 -14.01 -16.51 13.07
N THR A 393 -13.92 -16.64 14.39
CA THR A 393 -13.03 -15.80 15.21
C THR A 393 -12.27 -16.69 16.17
N SER A 394 -11.20 -16.17 16.78
CA SER A 394 -10.69 -16.79 18.00
C SER A 394 -11.75 -16.72 19.10
N ASP A 395 -11.70 -17.66 20.03
CA ASP A 395 -12.49 -17.60 21.25
C ASP A 395 -11.90 -16.52 22.18
N ASN A 396 -12.29 -15.28 21.91
CA ASN A 396 -11.79 -14.12 22.65
C ASN A 396 -12.25 -14.12 24.12
N THR A 397 -13.40 -14.72 24.42
CA THR A 397 -13.86 -14.91 25.80
C THR A 397 -12.96 -15.93 26.51
N GLN A 398 -12.65 -17.04 25.88
CA GLN A 398 -11.66 -18.01 26.39
C GLN A 398 -10.29 -17.35 26.56
N ALA A 399 -9.83 -16.51 25.63
CA ALA A 399 -8.55 -15.81 25.76
C ALA A 399 -8.49 -14.93 27.01
N GLY A 400 -9.55 -14.14 27.25
CA GLY A 400 -9.68 -13.35 28.48
C GLY A 400 -9.67 -14.21 29.75
N GLN A 401 -10.48 -15.27 29.76
CA GLN A 401 -10.54 -16.20 30.90
C GLN A 401 -9.20 -16.88 31.15
N MET A 402 -8.53 -17.36 30.10
CA MET A 402 -7.27 -18.08 30.20
C MET A 402 -6.14 -17.17 30.68
N ALA A 403 -6.06 -15.94 30.16
CA ALA A 403 -5.09 -14.94 30.61
C ALA A 403 -5.29 -14.58 32.09
N CYS A 404 -6.51 -14.29 32.51
CA CYS A 404 -6.77 -13.83 33.87
C CYS A 404 -6.79 -14.98 34.88
N LYS A 405 -7.07 -16.21 34.44
CA LYS A 405 -6.82 -17.42 35.22
C LYS A 405 -5.33 -17.60 35.49
N TYR A 406 -4.49 -17.45 34.46
CA TYR A 406 -3.03 -17.51 34.61
C TYR A 406 -2.53 -16.47 35.62
N ILE A 407 -3.08 -15.24 35.56
CA ILE A 407 -2.77 -14.19 36.54
C ILE A 407 -3.19 -14.62 37.96
N SER A 408 -4.45 -15.04 38.15
CA SER A 408 -4.95 -15.49 39.46
C SER A 408 -4.13 -16.63 40.04
N ASP A 409 -3.89 -17.68 39.25
CA ASP A 409 -3.13 -18.87 39.67
C ASP A 409 -1.69 -18.48 40.09
N ARG A 410 -1.05 -17.60 39.33
CA ARG A 410 0.31 -17.11 39.62
C ARG A 410 0.36 -16.20 40.84
N LEU A 411 -0.69 -15.44 41.09
CA LEU A 411 -0.87 -14.63 42.30
C LEU A 411 -1.37 -15.43 43.51
N LYS A 412 -1.65 -16.73 43.35
CA LYS A 412 -2.27 -17.58 44.37
C LYS A 412 -3.57 -16.96 44.89
N ASP A 413 -4.40 -16.53 43.95
CA ASP A 413 -5.76 -15.99 44.15
C ASP A 413 -5.83 -14.68 44.96
N LYS A 414 -4.71 -13.95 45.13
CA LYS A 414 -4.67 -12.71 45.92
C LYS A 414 -3.74 -11.65 45.35
N GLY A 415 -4.23 -10.42 45.20
CA GLY A 415 -3.42 -9.28 44.74
C GLY A 415 -4.20 -8.19 44.04
N ASN A 416 -3.50 -7.10 43.73
CA ASN A 416 -4.04 -6.00 42.95
C ASN A 416 -3.76 -6.21 41.46
N VAL A 417 -4.80 -6.16 40.63
CA VAL A 417 -4.67 -6.33 39.18
C VAL A 417 -5.21 -5.11 38.43
N VAL A 418 -4.69 -4.88 37.23
CA VAL A 418 -5.24 -3.90 36.28
C VAL A 418 -5.51 -4.56 34.95
N ILE A 419 -6.56 -4.10 34.27
CA ILE A 419 -6.91 -4.46 32.90
C ILE A 419 -6.70 -3.21 32.03
N ILE A 420 -5.73 -3.28 31.12
CA ILE A 420 -5.48 -2.26 30.11
C ILE A 420 -6.36 -2.59 28.91
N ASN A 421 -7.41 -1.81 28.73
CA ASN A 421 -8.47 -2.01 27.74
C ASN A 421 -8.05 -1.44 26.36
N GLY A 422 -8.92 -1.55 25.35
CA GLY A 422 -8.65 -1.14 23.98
C GLY A 422 -9.90 -0.62 23.25
N PRO A 423 -9.85 -0.56 21.91
CA PRO A 423 -10.97 -0.11 21.09
C PRO A 423 -12.26 -0.91 21.35
N PRO A 424 -13.44 -0.30 21.20
CA PRO A 424 -14.73 -0.93 21.53
C PRO A 424 -15.21 -1.90 20.43
N VAL A 425 -14.40 -2.91 20.09
CA VAL A 425 -14.72 -3.98 19.13
C VAL A 425 -15.00 -5.30 19.84
N SER A 426 -15.75 -6.21 19.21
CA SER A 426 -16.23 -7.45 19.83
C SER A 426 -15.11 -8.32 20.40
N ALA A 427 -13.98 -8.44 19.71
CA ALA A 427 -12.83 -9.21 20.19
C ALA A 427 -12.31 -8.67 21.54
N VAL A 428 -12.13 -7.34 21.65
CA VAL A 428 -11.63 -6.68 22.85
C VAL A 428 -12.65 -6.76 23.98
N GLN A 429 -13.93 -6.52 23.68
CA GLN A 429 -15.01 -6.62 24.67
C GLN A 429 -15.10 -8.02 25.26
N ASN A 430 -15.04 -9.06 24.42
CA ASN A 430 -15.07 -10.46 24.85
C ASN A 430 -13.85 -10.82 25.69
N ARG A 431 -12.65 -10.33 25.34
CA ARG A 431 -11.41 -10.51 26.13
C ARG A 431 -11.57 -9.91 27.53
N VAL A 432 -12.08 -8.69 27.62
CA VAL A 432 -12.28 -8.00 28.91
C VAL A 432 -13.36 -8.69 29.74
N GLU A 433 -14.51 -9.02 29.14
CA GLU A 433 -15.60 -9.72 29.83
C GLU A 433 -15.14 -11.09 30.35
N GLY A 434 -14.42 -11.85 29.53
CA GLY A 434 -13.85 -13.13 29.92
C GLY A 434 -12.89 -12.99 31.10
N CYS A 435 -12.01 -11.99 31.05
CA CYS A 435 -11.06 -11.69 32.13
C CYS A 435 -11.75 -11.28 33.44
N GLU A 436 -12.69 -10.32 33.38
CA GLU A 436 -13.42 -9.85 34.57
C GLU A 436 -14.26 -10.96 35.19
N THR A 437 -14.86 -11.82 34.37
CA THR A 437 -15.62 -12.99 34.82
C THR A 437 -14.72 -13.98 35.57
N GLU A 438 -13.49 -14.17 35.11
CA GLU A 438 -12.52 -15.02 35.81
C GLU A 438 -12.09 -14.39 37.13
N PHE A 439 -11.68 -13.11 37.15
CA PHE A 439 -11.26 -12.44 38.39
C PHE A 439 -12.37 -12.42 39.46
N LYS A 440 -13.64 -12.31 39.07
CA LYS A 440 -14.78 -12.38 40.01
C LYS A 440 -14.87 -13.70 40.78
N LYS A 441 -14.23 -14.78 40.31
CA LYS A 441 -14.16 -16.07 41.02
C LYS A 441 -13.18 -16.04 42.21
N HIS A 442 -12.31 -15.04 42.29
CA HIS A 442 -11.23 -14.92 43.27
C HIS A 442 -11.44 -13.64 44.12
N PRO A 443 -12.13 -13.71 45.27
CA PRO A 443 -12.54 -12.53 46.05
C PRO A 443 -11.38 -11.65 46.54
N ASP A 444 -10.18 -12.21 46.66
CA ASP A 444 -8.97 -11.52 47.12
C ASP A 444 -8.16 -10.89 45.96
N ILE A 445 -8.60 -11.05 44.71
CA ILE A 445 -8.10 -10.30 43.56
C ILE A 445 -8.90 -9.00 43.41
N LYS A 446 -8.20 -7.86 43.47
CA LYS A 446 -8.81 -6.53 43.36
C LYS A 446 -8.48 -5.90 42.01
N ILE A 447 -9.51 -5.68 41.18
CA ILE A 447 -9.38 -4.94 39.93
C ILE A 447 -9.31 -3.44 40.25
N LEU A 448 -8.13 -2.84 40.08
CA LEU A 448 -7.90 -1.41 40.34
C LEU A 448 -8.36 -0.52 39.17
N SER A 449 -8.35 -1.06 37.95
CA SER A 449 -8.82 -0.37 36.73
C SER A 449 -9.13 -1.38 35.63
N SER A 450 -10.16 -1.13 34.82
CA SER A 450 -10.49 -1.95 33.64
C SER A 450 -11.03 -1.19 32.42
N ASN A 451 -11.11 0.13 32.48
CA ASN A 451 -11.82 0.95 31.49
C ASN A 451 -10.91 1.89 30.69
N GLN A 452 -9.59 1.83 30.87
CA GLN A 452 -8.65 2.71 30.19
C GLN A 452 -8.32 2.16 28.79
N ASN A 453 -8.72 2.88 27.75
CA ASN A 453 -8.53 2.47 26.36
C ASN A 453 -7.13 2.84 25.85
N ALA A 454 -6.26 1.85 25.71
CA ALA A 454 -4.90 1.97 25.18
C ALA A 454 -4.81 1.90 23.65
N LYS A 455 -5.95 1.99 22.93
CA LYS A 455 -6.04 1.98 21.46
C LYS A 455 -5.43 0.74 20.79
N GLY A 456 -5.12 -0.31 21.55
CA GLY A 456 -4.50 -1.54 21.06
C GLY A 456 -3.04 -1.37 20.60
N SER A 457 -2.35 -0.30 21.02
CA SER A 457 -1.01 0.05 20.54
C SER A 457 0.03 0.11 21.66
N ARG A 458 1.32 0.06 21.29
CA ARG A 458 2.44 0.26 22.23
C ARG A 458 2.40 1.64 22.87
N GLU A 459 2.12 2.67 22.08
CA GLU A 459 2.04 4.06 22.56
C GLU A 459 0.91 4.23 23.58
N GLY A 460 -0.28 3.73 23.28
CA GLY A 460 -1.40 3.79 24.21
C GLY A 460 -1.19 2.91 25.44
N GLY A 461 -0.54 1.74 25.29
CA GLY A 461 -0.16 0.90 26.42
C GLY A 461 0.84 1.59 27.37
N LEU A 462 1.81 2.31 26.80
CA LEU A 462 2.77 3.14 27.54
C LEU A 462 2.07 4.26 28.30
N GLU A 463 1.20 5.02 27.63
CA GLU A 463 0.46 6.15 28.21
C GLU A 463 -0.44 5.70 29.36
N VAL A 464 -1.27 4.68 29.12
CA VAL A 464 -2.22 4.17 30.12
C VAL A 464 -1.48 3.56 31.30
N MET A 465 -0.45 2.73 31.06
CA MET A 465 0.28 2.10 32.16
C MET A 465 1.06 3.12 32.99
N THR A 466 1.62 4.17 32.37
CA THR A 466 2.26 5.28 33.11
C THR A 466 1.29 5.93 34.09
N SER A 467 0.05 6.19 33.63
CA SER A 467 -1.01 6.75 34.47
C SER A 467 -1.44 5.79 35.59
N LEU A 468 -1.55 4.49 35.29
CA LEU A 468 -1.87 3.45 36.28
C LEU A 468 -0.78 3.29 37.34
N LEU A 469 0.50 3.38 36.95
CA LEU A 469 1.64 3.32 37.86
C LEU A 469 1.70 4.53 38.80
N ALA A 470 1.35 5.71 38.30
CA ALA A 470 1.28 6.93 39.10
C ALA A 470 0.12 6.89 40.10
N ALA A 471 -1.05 6.38 39.69
CA ALA A 471 -2.24 6.29 40.53
C ALA A 471 -2.19 5.13 41.55
N ASN A 472 -1.44 4.07 41.26
CA ASN A 472 -1.44 2.84 42.05
C ASN A 472 -0.02 2.48 42.51
N PRO A 473 0.31 2.67 43.81
CA PRO A 473 1.65 2.41 44.33
C PRO A 473 2.00 0.91 44.34
N LYS A 474 1.00 0.03 44.23
CA LYS A 474 1.20 -1.42 44.18
C LYS A 474 0.24 -2.09 43.19
N ILE A 475 0.81 -2.70 42.17
CA ILE A 475 0.14 -3.59 41.22
C ILE A 475 0.86 -4.94 41.31
N ASP A 476 0.13 -6.05 41.33
CA ASP A 476 0.69 -7.40 41.41
C ASP A 476 0.57 -8.13 40.04
N GLY A 477 -0.41 -7.78 39.20
CA GLY A 477 -0.57 -8.34 37.86
C GLY A 477 -1.26 -7.41 36.86
N VAL A 478 -0.91 -7.52 35.58
CA VAL A 478 -1.46 -6.70 34.49
C VAL A 478 -2.01 -7.63 33.41
N PHE A 479 -3.26 -7.43 33.04
CA PHE A 479 -3.83 -7.97 31.80
C PHE A 479 -3.91 -6.84 30.76
N ALA A 480 -3.38 -7.07 29.57
CA ALA A 480 -3.52 -6.18 28.43
C ALA A 480 -4.25 -6.90 27.30
N ILE A 481 -5.20 -6.20 26.66
CA ILE A 481 -6.10 -6.82 25.69
C ILE A 481 -5.41 -7.32 24.41
N ASN A 482 -4.16 -6.94 24.16
CA ASN A 482 -3.33 -7.49 23.08
C ASN A 482 -1.83 -7.36 23.41
N ASP A 483 -0.97 -8.03 22.64
CA ASP A 483 0.47 -8.02 22.84
C ASP A 483 1.10 -6.61 22.69
N PRO A 484 0.81 -5.78 21.66
CA PRO A 484 1.37 -4.43 21.56
C PRO A 484 1.08 -3.55 22.78
N THR A 485 -0.15 -3.60 23.33
CA THR A 485 -0.53 -2.89 24.55
C THR A 485 0.29 -3.38 25.74
N ALA A 486 0.49 -4.69 25.84
CA ALA A 486 1.30 -5.30 26.89
C ALA A 486 2.78 -4.86 26.80
N ILE A 487 3.34 -4.77 25.60
CA ILE A 487 4.72 -4.28 25.38
C ILE A 487 4.84 -2.80 25.74
N GLY A 488 3.83 -1.99 25.41
CA GLY A 488 3.76 -0.59 25.88
C GLY A 488 3.77 -0.49 27.39
N ALA A 489 3.00 -1.34 28.07
CA ALA A 489 2.95 -1.41 29.52
C ALA A 489 4.29 -1.87 30.15
N ASP A 490 4.98 -2.83 29.52
CA ASP A 490 6.32 -3.27 29.93
C ASP A 490 7.34 -2.13 29.82
N LEU A 491 7.26 -1.34 28.74
CA LEU A 491 8.10 -0.15 28.56
C LEU A 491 7.82 0.91 29.64
N ALA A 492 6.54 1.16 29.98
CA ALA A 492 6.17 2.09 31.05
C ALA A 492 6.75 1.66 32.41
N ALA A 493 6.64 0.36 32.72
CA ALA A 493 7.17 -0.22 33.93
C ALA A 493 8.70 -0.06 34.01
N LYS A 494 9.39 -0.33 32.90
CA LYS A 494 10.84 -0.14 32.78
C LYS A 494 11.26 1.32 32.99
N GLN A 495 10.54 2.27 32.39
CA GLN A 495 10.81 3.71 32.55
C GLN A 495 10.55 4.19 33.99
N ALA A 496 9.53 3.65 34.64
CA ALA A 496 9.21 3.94 36.04
C ALA A 496 10.04 3.14 37.06
N GLN A 497 10.95 2.28 36.60
CA GLN A 497 11.74 1.36 37.44
C GLN A 497 10.87 0.47 38.36
N ARG A 498 9.71 0.05 37.86
CA ARG A 498 8.75 -0.84 38.54
C ARG A 498 8.86 -2.23 37.95
N ASN A 499 8.94 -3.25 38.81
CA ASN A 499 9.18 -4.64 38.40
C ASN A 499 8.47 -5.68 39.29
N GLU A 500 7.58 -5.23 40.17
CA GLU A 500 6.93 -6.08 41.17
C GLU A 500 5.72 -6.87 40.63
N PHE A 501 5.26 -6.55 39.42
CA PHE A 501 4.18 -7.25 38.72
C PHE A 501 4.68 -7.95 37.45
N PHE A 502 3.81 -8.78 36.89
CA PHE A 502 3.99 -9.39 35.59
C PHE A 502 2.81 -9.03 34.67
N ILE A 503 3.04 -9.14 33.36
CA ILE A 503 2.14 -8.69 32.31
C ILE A 503 1.76 -9.89 31.43
N VAL A 504 0.46 -10.03 31.18
CA VAL A 504 -0.10 -11.02 30.25
C VAL A 504 -0.78 -10.27 29.11
N GLY A 505 -0.35 -10.56 27.88
CA GLY A 505 -1.00 -10.06 26.66
C GLY A 505 -2.04 -11.04 26.11
N VAL A 506 -2.48 -10.81 24.89
CA VAL A 506 -3.26 -11.74 24.07
C VAL A 506 -2.79 -11.55 22.64
N ASP A 507 -2.55 -12.65 21.92
CA ASP A 507 -2.38 -12.76 20.47
C ASP A 507 -1.38 -13.86 20.15
N GLY A 508 -0.27 -13.97 20.90
CA GLY A 508 0.85 -14.83 20.48
C GLY A 508 1.57 -14.29 19.25
N SER A 509 1.55 -12.96 19.11
CA SER A 509 2.15 -12.23 18.00
C SER A 509 3.68 -12.29 18.04
N PRO A 510 4.36 -11.90 16.95
CA PRO A 510 5.83 -11.78 16.94
C PRO A 510 6.37 -10.89 18.06
N ASP A 511 5.61 -9.85 18.45
CA ASP A 511 5.95 -8.96 19.56
C ASP A 511 5.94 -9.70 20.90
N GLY A 512 4.92 -10.54 21.13
CA GLY A 512 4.82 -11.39 22.31
C GLY A 512 5.88 -12.50 22.32
N GLU A 513 6.17 -13.10 21.16
CA GLU A 513 7.25 -14.08 21.02
C GLU A 513 8.61 -13.50 21.40
N GLU A 514 8.94 -12.33 20.86
CA GLU A 514 10.20 -11.66 21.14
C GLU A 514 10.33 -11.36 22.64
N ALA A 515 9.26 -10.83 23.25
CA ALA A 515 9.25 -10.52 24.68
C ALA A 515 9.43 -11.77 25.56
N LEU A 516 8.80 -12.89 25.20
CA LEU A 516 8.97 -14.17 25.91
C LEU A 516 10.37 -14.77 25.76
N LYS A 517 10.98 -14.64 24.57
CA LYS A 517 12.34 -15.14 24.27
C LYS A 517 13.45 -14.28 24.89
N ARG A 518 13.22 -12.96 25.04
CA ARG A 518 14.28 -12.00 25.43
C ARG A 518 14.91 -12.27 26.80
N GLY A 519 14.21 -12.94 27.73
CA GLY A 519 14.76 -13.41 29.01
C GLY A 519 15.20 -12.30 29.99
N GLY A 520 14.87 -12.43 31.28
CA GLY A 520 15.45 -11.61 32.37
C GLY A 520 15.07 -10.13 32.48
N SER A 521 14.65 -9.43 31.42
CA SER A 521 14.40 -7.97 31.44
C SER A 521 12.98 -7.50 31.13
N SER A 522 12.08 -8.41 30.75
CA SER A 522 10.68 -8.09 30.42
C SER A 522 9.74 -8.63 31.50
N LEU A 523 8.74 -7.83 31.88
CA LEU A 523 7.64 -8.23 32.75
C LEU A 523 6.56 -9.01 31.99
N PHE A 524 6.64 -9.08 30.65
CA PHE A 524 5.77 -9.90 29.83
C PHE A 524 6.06 -11.39 30.05
N VAL A 525 5.05 -12.15 30.49
CA VAL A 525 5.25 -13.54 30.92
C VAL A 525 4.42 -14.57 30.19
N ALA A 526 3.29 -14.17 29.59
CA ALA A 526 2.41 -15.09 28.90
C ALA A 526 1.49 -14.36 27.92
N THR A 527 0.95 -15.10 26.94
CA THR A 527 -0.07 -14.62 26.01
C THR A 527 -0.87 -15.80 25.46
N PRO A 528 -2.22 -15.79 25.56
CA PRO A 528 -3.04 -16.72 24.79
C PRO A 528 -2.86 -16.45 23.30
N ALA A 529 -2.26 -17.41 22.61
CA ALA A 529 -1.99 -17.34 21.18
C ALA A 529 -3.23 -17.66 20.35
N GLN A 530 -3.45 -16.82 19.34
CA GLN A 530 -4.40 -17.07 18.26
C GLN A 530 -3.72 -17.89 17.17
N ASP A 531 -4.52 -18.68 16.44
CA ASP A 531 -4.08 -19.41 15.25
C ASP A 531 -4.79 -18.88 14.00
N PRO A 532 -4.31 -17.77 13.40
CA PRO A 532 -4.89 -17.20 12.18
C PRO A 532 -4.86 -18.17 11.00
N GLN A 533 -3.87 -19.07 10.93
CA GLN A 533 -3.78 -20.03 9.83
C GLN A 533 -4.94 -21.04 9.92
N VAL A 534 -5.18 -21.61 11.11
CA VAL A 534 -6.31 -22.50 11.36
C VAL A 534 -7.64 -21.78 11.22
N MET A 535 -7.73 -20.52 11.66
CA MET A 535 -8.93 -19.68 11.50
C MET A 535 -9.33 -19.55 10.03
N ALA A 536 -8.39 -19.20 9.16
CA ALA A 536 -8.64 -19.06 7.73
C ALA A 536 -8.90 -20.41 7.04
N ALA A 537 -8.19 -21.48 7.42
CA ALA A 537 -8.49 -22.81 6.93
C ALA A 537 -9.92 -23.22 7.28
N LYS A 538 -10.35 -23.01 8.53
CA LYS A 538 -11.73 -23.28 8.96
C LYS A 538 -12.75 -22.43 8.20
N ALA A 539 -12.41 -21.17 7.90
CA ALA A 539 -13.25 -20.29 7.11
C ALA A 539 -13.47 -20.81 5.68
N VAL A 540 -12.40 -21.27 5.02
CA VAL A 540 -12.49 -21.88 3.68
C VAL A 540 -13.23 -23.21 3.72
N GLU A 541 -12.98 -24.06 4.73
CA GLU A 541 -13.70 -25.34 4.91
C GLU A 541 -15.22 -25.12 5.06
N ILE A 542 -15.63 -24.21 5.94
CA ILE A 542 -17.05 -23.90 6.17
C ILE A 542 -17.66 -23.23 4.94
N GLY A 543 -16.94 -22.30 4.31
CA GLY A 543 -17.39 -21.66 3.08
C GLY A 543 -17.61 -22.68 1.97
N TYR A 544 -16.72 -23.67 1.86
CA TYR A 544 -16.83 -24.75 0.88
C TYR A 544 -18.04 -25.65 1.19
N ASP A 545 -18.25 -25.99 2.46
CA ASP A 545 -19.42 -26.73 2.90
C ASP A 545 -20.74 -26.03 2.55
N ILE A 546 -20.82 -24.71 2.75
CA ILE A 546 -21.97 -23.88 2.35
C ILE A 546 -22.11 -23.86 0.83
N LEU A 547 -21.00 -23.76 0.08
CA LEU A 547 -20.98 -23.82 -1.38
C LEU A 547 -21.52 -25.17 -1.91
N GLN A 548 -21.32 -26.26 -1.17
CA GLN A 548 -21.88 -27.59 -1.45
C GLN A 548 -23.34 -27.76 -0.97
N GLY A 549 -23.97 -26.71 -0.43
CA GLY A 549 -25.37 -26.72 0.00
C GLY A 549 -25.59 -27.21 1.45
N LYS A 550 -24.55 -27.36 2.26
CA LYS A 550 -24.72 -27.61 3.70
C LYS A 550 -25.22 -26.34 4.41
N PRO A 551 -26.04 -26.48 5.47
CA PRO A 551 -26.53 -25.32 6.20
C PRO A 551 -25.39 -24.56 6.89
N ALA A 552 -25.47 -23.23 6.84
CA ALA A 552 -24.53 -22.36 7.55
C ALA A 552 -24.64 -22.54 9.09
N PRO A 553 -23.54 -22.36 9.84
CA PRO A 553 -23.57 -22.34 11.30
C PRO A 553 -24.52 -21.26 11.83
N LYS A 554 -25.24 -21.56 12.92
CA LYS A 554 -26.21 -20.62 13.52
C LYS A 554 -25.56 -19.45 14.30
N GLY A 555 -24.25 -19.48 14.51
CA GLY A 555 -23.50 -18.47 15.25
C GLY A 555 -22.01 -18.52 14.91
N PRO A 556 -21.19 -17.65 15.52
CA PRO A 556 -19.75 -17.63 15.27
C PRO A 556 -19.10 -18.97 15.62
N VAL A 557 -18.19 -19.41 14.76
CA VAL A 557 -17.33 -20.56 15.02
C VAL A 557 -16.08 -20.04 15.73
N LEU A 558 -15.84 -20.54 16.93
CA LEU A 558 -14.77 -20.08 17.80
C LEU A 558 -13.57 -21.02 17.71
N ILE A 559 -12.41 -20.48 17.34
CA ILE A 559 -11.13 -21.18 17.33
C ILE A 559 -10.51 -21.09 18.72
N PRO A 560 -10.21 -22.22 19.39
CA PRO A 560 -9.59 -22.20 20.70
C PRO A 560 -8.23 -21.49 20.66
N VAL A 561 -7.90 -20.77 21.73
CA VAL A 561 -6.57 -20.18 21.93
C VAL A 561 -5.70 -21.08 22.80
N THR A 562 -4.38 -20.93 22.68
CA THR A 562 -3.41 -21.72 23.45
C THR A 562 -2.51 -20.80 24.27
N MET A 563 -2.38 -21.04 25.58
CA MET A 563 -1.47 -20.26 26.41
C MET A 563 -0.01 -20.48 25.98
N ILE A 564 0.68 -19.40 25.64
CA ILE A 564 2.13 -19.40 25.38
C ILE A 564 2.83 -18.65 26.50
N ASP A 565 3.83 -19.30 27.09
CA ASP A 565 4.68 -18.74 28.13
C ASP A 565 6.12 -19.25 27.98
N LYS A 566 6.98 -18.94 28.96
CA LYS A 566 8.38 -19.35 28.92
C LYS A 566 8.59 -20.87 28.86
N SER A 567 7.64 -21.68 29.29
CA SER A 567 7.77 -23.15 29.31
C SER A 567 7.59 -23.78 27.93
N ASN A 568 6.83 -23.14 27.04
CA ASN A 568 6.49 -23.71 25.73
C ASN A 568 6.85 -22.80 24.53
N ILE A 569 7.39 -21.60 24.76
CA ILE A 569 7.83 -20.70 23.68
C ILE A 569 8.88 -21.33 22.74
N GLY A 570 9.69 -22.27 23.24
CA GLY A 570 10.69 -22.98 22.42
C GLY A 570 10.09 -23.94 21.39
N SER A 571 8.84 -24.39 21.58
CA SER A 571 8.10 -25.25 20.65
C SER A 571 6.94 -24.53 19.96
N TYR A 572 6.70 -23.26 20.30
CA TYR A 572 5.65 -22.45 19.70
C TYR A 572 5.97 -22.13 18.24
N LYS A 573 5.00 -22.42 17.36
CA LYS A 573 5.04 -22.04 15.95
C LYS A 573 4.17 -20.80 15.77
N GLY A 574 4.78 -19.62 15.90
CA GLY A 574 4.07 -18.36 15.79
C GLY A 574 3.82 -17.91 14.35
N TRP A 575 3.55 -16.62 14.17
CA TRP A 575 2.96 -16.10 12.93
C TRP A 575 3.98 -15.71 11.86
N THR A 576 5.28 -15.77 12.14
CA THR A 576 6.29 -15.46 11.13
C THR A 576 6.57 -16.67 10.24
N VAL A 577 6.53 -16.45 8.93
CA VAL A 577 7.03 -17.41 7.94
C VAL A 577 8.56 -17.25 7.85
N ASN A 578 9.28 -18.34 7.60
CA ASN A 578 10.75 -18.46 7.43
C ASN A 578 11.40 -17.43 6.47
N TRP A 579 11.46 -16.15 6.85
CA TRP A 579 12.32 -15.13 6.24
C TRP A 579 13.47 -14.73 7.17
N GLN A 580 13.77 -15.59 8.15
CA GLN A 580 14.89 -15.43 9.07
C GLN A 580 16.18 -15.19 8.28
N GLU A 581 16.33 -15.78 7.08
CA GLU A 581 17.46 -15.53 6.18
C GLU A 581 17.63 -14.05 5.81
N VAL A 582 16.54 -13.32 5.53
CA VAL A 582 16.60 -11.90 5.16
C VAL A 582 17.18 -11.08 6.31
N PHE A 583 16.74 -11.37 7.54
CA PHE A 583 17.20 -10.69 8.74
C PHE A 583 18.60 -11.14 9.17
N ASP A 584 18.86 -12.45 9.17
CA ASP A 584 20.15 -13.05 9.55
C ASP A 584 21.28 -12.63 8.61
N LEU A 585 20.98 -12.54 7.31
CA LEU A 585 21.96 -12.23 6.27
C LEU A 585 21.97 -10.75 5.86
N LYS A 586 21.16 -9.91 6.53
CA LYS A 586 21.03 -8.47 6.26
C LYS A 586 20.80 -8.17 4.76
N LEU A 587 19.88 -8.91 4.15
CA LEU A 587 19.47 -8.67 2.76
C LEU A 587 18.57 -7.43 2.68
N GLY A 588 18.68 -6.67 1.60
CA GLY A 588 17.95 -5.40 1.44
C GLY A 588 18.90 -4.21 1.34
N TRP A 589 18.43 -3.03 1.71
CA TRP A 589 19.22 -1.80 1.61
C TRP A 589 19.82 -1.43 2.97
N ASP A 590 21.02 -0.85 2.94
CA ASP A 590 21.75 -0.41 4.12
C ASP A 590 22.51 0.89 3.83
N ILE A 591 22.78 1.67 4.88
CA ILE A 591 23.62 2.85 4.87
C ILE A 591 24.61 2.68 6.02
N THR A 592 25.90 2.69 5.70
CA THR A 592 26.95 2.57 6.70
C THR A 592 27.96 3.70 6.55
N ASP A 593 28.39 4.23 7.69
CA ASP A 593 29.57 5.10 7.85
C ASP A 593 30.75 4.31 8.44
N PHE A 594 30.64 2.98 8.47
CA PHE A 594 31.61 2.06 9.06
C PHE A 594 31.89 2.33 10.55
N GLY A 595 30.93 2.93 11.26
CA GLY A 595 31.09 3.34 12.66
C GLY A 595 31.76 4.70 12.82
N GLY A 596 31.98 5.43 11.72
CA GLY A 596 32.35 6.84 11.74
C GLY A 596 31.20 7.74 12.21
N SER A 597 31.43 9.04 12.27
CA SER A 597 30.38 10.03 12.60
C SER A 597 30.12 11.02 11.45
N ASP A 598 30.59 10.68 10.24
CA ASP A 598 30.49 11.52 9.05
C ASP A 598 30.30 10.66 7.79
N PHE A 599 29.05 10.27 7.57
CA PHE A 599 28.65 9.51 6.39
C PHE A 599 29.01 10.22 5.07
N LEU A 600 29.03 11.56 5.03
CA LEU A 600 29.25 12.30 3.78
C LEU A 600 30.67 12.15 3.26
N THR A 601 31.65 12.00 4.15
CA THR A 601 33.06 11.79 3.78
C THR A 601 33.45 10.32 3.82
N MET A 602 32.89 9.54 4.74
CA MET A 602 33.18 8.12 4.91
C MET A 602 31.88 7.32 5.00
N GLY A 603 31.57 6.57 3.96
CA GLY A 603 30.37 5.75 3.97
C GLY A 603 30.01 5.12 2.64
N LEU A 604 28.94 4.33 2.68
CA LEU A 604 28.46 3.55 1.56
C LEU A 604 26.94 3.38 1.68
N THR A 605 26.22 3.67 0.60
CA THR A 605 24.83 3.21 0.45
C THR A 605 24.84 1.93 -0.38
N LEU A 606 24.22 0.86 0.11
CA LEU A 606 24.27 -0.43 -0.57
C LEU A 606 22.95 -1.17 -0.52
N PHE A 607 22.74 -2.02 -1.53
CA PHE A 607 21.67 -2.98 -1.64
C PHE A 607 22.31 -4.37 -1.70
N THR A 608 22.20 -5.11 -0.61
CA THR A 608 22.63 -6.51 -0.52
C THR A 608 21.56 -7.39 -1.15
N LEU A 609 21.86 -7.90 -2.35
CA LEU A 609 20.99 -8.81 -3.09
C LEU A 609 21.12 -10.24 -2.58
N ARG A 610 22.36 -10.65 -2.24
CA ARG A 610 22.69 -11.94 -1.63
C ARG A 610 23.84 -11.75 -0.65
N ASN A 611 23.85 -12.54 0.42
CA ASN A 611 24.94 -12.53 1.38
C ASN A 611 25.20 -13.94 1.90
N GLY A 612 26.38 -14.16 2.46
CA GLY A 612 26.76 -15.41 3.13
C GLY A 612 26.68 -15.28 4.64
N SER A 613 26.57 -16.41 5.36
CA SER A 613 26.76 -16.42 6.81
C SER A 613 28.23 -16.67 7.16
N PRO A 614 28.74 -16.13 8.28
CA PRO A 614 30.03 -16.54 8.83
C PRO A 614 30.07 -18.07 8.95
N GLU A 615 31.15 -18.70 8.47
CA GLU A 615 31.35 -20.16 8.48
C GLU A 615 30.35 -20.99 7.62
N GLY A 616 29.43 -20.36 6.90
CA GLY A 616 28.48 -21.04 6.00
C GLY A 616 27.31 -21.75 6.70
N THR A 617 27.07 -21.49 7.98
CA THR A 617 25.91 -21.98 8.73
C THR A 617 25.05 -20.83 9.27
N PRO A 618 23.71 -20.92 9.23
CA PRO A 618 22.88 -22.00 8.69
C PRO A 618 22.70 -21.91 7.15
N TYR A 619 23.20 -20.85 6.50
CA TYR A 619 23.05 -20.62 5.06
C TYR A 619 24.38 -20.84 4.34
N ALA A 620 24.49 -21.95 3.61
CA ALA A 620 25.70 -22.33 2.87
C ALA A 620 25.89 -21.47 1.61
N LYS A 621 26.30 -20.20 1.79
CA LYS A 621 26.66 -19.27 0.72
C LYS A 621 28.01 -18.65 1.07
N SER A 622 29.00 -18.81 0.18
CA SER A 622 30.36 -18.29 0.37
C SER A 622 30.60 -16.96 -0.35
N TYR A 623 29.53 -16.23 -0.68
CA TYR A 623 29.62 -15.03 -1.53
C TYR A 623 28.54 -14.00 -1.20
N ALA A 624 28.80 -12.75 -1.60
CA ALA A 624 27.85 -11.66 -1.53
C ALA A 624 27.62 -11.06 -2.94
N GLU A 625 26.41 -10.58 -3.18
CA GLU A 625 26.05 -9.79 -4.35
C GLU A 625 25.50 -8.46 -3.85
N LYS A 626 26.15 -7.36 -4.22
CA LYS A 626 25.73 -6.02 -3.78
C LYS A 626 25.68 -5.05 -4.94
N VAL A 627 24.75 -4.10 -4.84
CA VAL A 627 24.73 -2.89 -5.65
C VAL A 627 24.98 -1.73 -4.71
N MET A 628 25.99 -0.94 -4.99
CA MET A 628 26.48 0.11 -4.12
C MET A 628 26.41 1.45 -4.85
N HIS A 629 26.07 2.50 -4.12
CA HIS A 629 26.14 3.88 -4.59
C HIS A 629 27.20 4.59 -3.77
N VAL A 630 28.28 4.97 -4.46
CA VAL A 630 29.43 5.69 -3.91
C VAL A 630 29.33 7.13 -4.39
N ARG A 631 29.19 8.09 -3.48
CA ARG A 631 29.12 9.50 -3.87
C ARG A 631 30.49 10.02 -4.29
N ASP A 632 30.46 11.12 -5.05
CA ASP A 632 31.66 11.89 -5.34
C ASP A 632 32.43 12.22 -4.05
N ASN A 633 33.72 11.83 -4.00
CA ASN A 633 34.61 12.04 -2.85
C ASN A 633 34.16 11.37 -1.53
N GLN A 634 33.28 10.37 -1.57
CA GLN A 634 32.89 9.57 -0.41
C GLN A 634 33.72 8.28 -0.36
N MET A 635 34.46 8.07 0.74
CA MET A 635 35.41 6.98 0.90
C MET A 635 34.80 5.78 1.61
N THR A 636 35.04 4.58 1.05
CA THR A 636 34.91 3.32 1.78
C THR A 636 36.25 3.02 2.46
N PRO A 637 36.31 2.89 3.79
CA PRO A 637 37.57 2.74 4.51
C PRO A 637 38.28 1.43 4.15
N MET A 638 39.60 1.46 4.34
CA MET A 638 40.49 0.34 4.05
C MET A 638 40.11 -0.90 4.86
N HIS A 639 39.84 -2.02 4.20
CA HIS A 639 39.53 -3.31 4.82
C HIS A 639 39.91 -4.47 3.90
N PHE A 640 39.90 -5.70 4.42
CA PHE A 640 40.08 -6.92 3.62
C PHE A 640 39.06 -7.99 4.02
N HIS A 641 39.09 -9.11 3.31
CA HIS A 641 38.28 -10.28 3.63
C HIS A 641 39.16 -11.54 3.76
N TRP A 642 39.00 -12.27 4.87
CA TRP A 642 39.76 -13.50 5.15
C TRP A 642 39.49 -14.66 4.18
N SER A 643 38.28 -14.73 3.61
CA SER A 643 37.84 -15.91 2.86
C SER A 643 37.14 -15.58 1.55
N LYS A 644 36.80 -14.31 1.33
CA LYS A 644 35.99 -13.85 0.21
C LYS A 644 36.88 -13.19 -0.84
N GLN A 645 36.80 -13.71 -2.07
CA GLN A 645 37.22 -12.99 -3.26
C GLN A 645 36.13 -11.98 -3.64
N GLU A 646 36.53 -10.80 -4.10
CA GLU A 646 35.62 -9.73 -4.46
C GLU A 646 35.88 -9.22 -5.87
N ASP A 647 34.85 -9.19 -6.72
CA ASP A 647 34.93 -8.50 -8.00
C ASP A 647 34.12 -7.20 -7.93
N ILE A 648 34.83 -6.07 -7.98
CA ILE A 648 34.27 -4.72 -7.95
C ILE A 648 34.13 -4.25 -9.40
N ILE A 649 32.93 -3.80 -9.77
CA ILE A 649 32.61 -3.37 -11.13
C ILE A 649 32.02 -1.96 -11.08
N ASN A 650 32.57 -1.02 -11.83
CA ASN A 650 31.91 0.27 -12.06
C ASN A 650 30.77 0.07 -13.08
N ARG A 651 29.51 0.16 -12.63
CA ARG A 651 28.31 -0.06 -13.45
C ARG A 651 27.81 1.19 -14.15
N GLY A 652 28.33 2.38 -13.82
CA GLY A 652 27.92 3.64 -14.42
C GLY A 652 28.13 4.85 -13.51
N GLY A 653 28.09 6.04 -14.10
CA GLY A 653 28.33 7.31 -13.38
C GLY A 653 29.76 7.82 -13.59
N GLY A 654 30.38 8.32 -12.51
CA GLY A 654 31.77 8.77 -12.49
C GLY A 654 32.80 7.64 -12.52
N ASN A 655 34.08 7.97 -12.30
CA ASN A 655 35.14 6.99 -12.17
C ASN A 655 35.27 6.51 -10.71
N LEU A 656 35.60 5.23 -10.51
CA LEU A 656 35.92 4.68 -9.20
C LEU A 656 37.44 4.63 -9.03
N ILE A 657 37.96 5.11 -7.91
CA ILE A 657 39.35 4.91 -7.51
C ILE A 657 39.39 3.77 -6.51
N VAL A 658 40.29 2.82 -6.70
CA VAL A 658 40.53 1.68 -5.82
C VAL A 658 42.00 1.67 -5.39
N GLU A 659 42.25 1.77 -4.10
CA GLU A 659 43.58 1.67 -3.50
C GLU A 659 43.74 0.30 -2.84
N LEU A 660 44.90 -0.33 -3.00
CA LEU A 660 45.11 -1.74 -2.68
C LEU A 660 46.44 -2.01 -1.98
N TRP A 661 46.43 -2.92 -1.01
CA TRP A 661 47.59 -3.39 -0.25
C TRP A 661 47.49 -4.91 0.02
N HIS A 662 48.62 -5.59 0.21
CA HIS A 662 48.62 -6.96 0.72
C HIS A 662 48.42 -6.96 2.25
N SER A 663 47.84 -8.01 2.82
CA SER A 663 47.96 -8.30 4.24
C SER A 663 49.19 -9.18 4.49
N ASP A 664 49.96 -8.83 5.51
CA ASP A 664 51.02 -9.69 6.04
C ASP A 664 50.44 -10.77 7.00
N PRO A 665 51.25 -11.73 7.48
CA PRO A 665 50.81 -12.76 8.43
C PRO A 665 50.31 -12.24 9.80
N PHE A 666 50.47 -10.95 10.10
CA PHE A 666 50.02 -10.27 11.31
C PHE A 666 48.83 -9.33 11.04
N GLU A 667 48.19 -9.45 9.87
CA GLU A 667 47.08 -8.62 9.44
C GLU A 667 47.42 -7.12 9.37
N GLN A 668 48.65 -6.80 8.94
CA GLN A 668 49.09 -5.44 8.65
C GLN A 668 49.28 -5.22 7.13
N PRO A 669 49.10 -3.99 6.62
CA PRO A 669 49.42 -3.67 5.23
C PRO A 669 50.90 -3.92 4.90
N ASP A 670 51.16 -4.70 3.86
CA ASP A 670 52.49 -5.00 3.32
C ASP A 670 52.78 -4.13 2.07
N GLU A 671 54.05 -3.75 1.88
CA GLU A 671 54.55 -2.92 0.78
C GLU A 671 54.86 -3.74 -0.49
N ALA A 672 54.67 -5.07 -0.46
CA ALA A 672 54.87 -5.93 -1.61
C ALA A 672 53.95 -5.59 -2.81
N ASP A 673 54.48 -5.68 -4.03
CA ASP A 673 53.72 -5.46 -5.26
C ASP A 673 52.45 -6.34 -5.29
N ILE A 674 51.32 -5.71 -5.64
CA ILE A 674 50.02 -6.34 -5.72
C ILE A 674 49.75 -6.85 -7.14
N THR A 675 49.14 -8.03 -7.26
CA THR A 675 48.68 -8.57 -8.55
C THR A 675 47.17 -8.72 -8.56
N VAL A 676 46.51 -8.05 -9.50
CA VAL A 676 45.05 -8.03 -9.67
C VAL A 676 44.65 -8.40 -11.09
N VAL A 677 43.37 -8.72 -11.29
CA VAL A 677 42.81 -8.92 -12.63
C VAL A 677 41.85 -7.78 -12.91
N ILE A 678 42.15 -6.96 -13.91
CA ILE A 678 41.28 -5.87 -14.37
C ILE A 678 40.73 -6.25 -15.74
N ASP A 679 39.40 -6.35 -15.86
CA ASP A 679 38.70 -6.80 -17.07
C ASP A 679 39.27 -8.07 -17.71
N GLY A 680 39.57 -9.05 -16.85
CA GLY A 680 40.14 -10.33 -17.26
C GLY A 680 41.65 -10.30 -17.57
N CYS A 681 42.30 -9.13 -17.52
CA CYS A 681 43.73 -8.97 -17.73
C CYS A 681 44.48 -8.90 -16.40
N ARG A 682 45.44 -9.82 -16.18
CA ARG A 682 46.29 -9.80 -14.99
C ARG A 682 47.31 -8.66 -15.08
N GLN A 683 47.35 -7.82 -14.05
CA GLN A 683 48.25 -6.67 -13.94
C GLN A 683 48.95 -6.66 -12.57
N THR A 684 50.17 -6.17 -12.51
CA THR A 684 50.95 -6.01 -11.27
C THR A 684 51.25 -4.55 -11.04
N HIS A 685 50.99 -4.06 -9.83
CA HIS A 685 51.13 -2.66 -9.43
C HIS A 685 51.89 -2.59 -8.09
N ALA A 686 52.52 -1.46 -7.79
CA ALA A 686 53.14 -1.25 -6.47
C ALA A 686 52.05 -1.16 -5.38
N ALA A 687 52.35 -1.58 -4.15
CA ALA A 687 51.45 -1.41 -3.02
C ALA A 687 51.03 0.07 -2.85
N GLY A 688 49.75 0.30 -2.51
CA GLY A 688 49.18 1.64 -2.40
C GLY A 688 48.90 2.35 -3.72
N SER A 689 49.07 1.67 -4.87
CA SER A 689 48.66 2.22 -6.16
C SER A 689 47.16 2.51 -6.19
N GLN A 690 46.79 3.70 -6.68
CA GLN A 690 45.41 4.09 -6.91
C GLN A 690 45.01 3.75 -8.33
N LEU A 691 44.18 2.72 -8.47
CA LEU A 691 43.72 2.19 -9.75
C LEU A 691 42.37 2.83 -10.09
N ARG A 692 42.25 3.39 -11.30
CA ARG A 692 41.00 3.97 -11.79
C ARG A 692 40.20 2.91 -12.54
N LEU A 693 38.91 2.79 -12.23
CA LEU A 693 37.91 2.02 -12.98
C LEU A 693 36.86 2.96 -13.57
N SER A 694 36.83 3.07 -14.89
CA SER A 694 35.79 3.77 -15.64
C SER A 694 34.51 2.94 -15.80
N PRO A 695 33.38 3.55 -16.16
CA PRO A 695 32.12 2.83 -16.38
C PRO A 695 32.26 1.62 -17.31
N GLY A 696 31.94 0.43 -16.79
CA GLY A 696 32.05 -0.86 -17.48
C GLY A 696 33.26 -1.69 -17.05
N GLU A 697 34.28 -1.08 -16.42
CA GLU A 697 35.49 -1.77 -16.00
C GLU A 697 35.32 -2.46 -14.63
N SER A 698 36.09 -3.52 -14.43
CA SER A 698 36.04 -4.40 -13.27
C SER A 698 37.43 -4.73 -12.74
N ILE A 699 37.54 -4.94 -11.42
CA ILE A 699 38.74 -5.44 -10.75
C ILE A 699 38.41 -6.62 -9.84
N SER A 700 39.24 -7.67 -9.90
CA SER A 700 39.16 -8.84 -9.02
C SER A 700 40.19 -8.75 -7.90
N LEU A 701 39.71 -8.78 -6.66
CA LEU A 701 40.48 -8.76 -5.43
C LEU A 701 40.46 -10.14 -4.78
N VAL A 702 41.64 -10.70 -4.49
CA VAL A 702 41.76 -11.99 -3.79
C VAL A 702 41.59 -11.81 -2.28
N PRO A 703 41.28 -12.89 -1.52
CA PRO A 703 41.29 -12.83 -0.06
C PRO A 703 42.60 -12.25 0.48
N GLU A 704 42.56 -11.62 1.66
CA GLU A 704 43.71 -10.99 2.33
C GLU A 704 44.31 -9.79 1.57
N MET A 705 43.55 -9.20 0.65
CA MET A 705 43.89 -7.94 -0.02
C MET A 705 43.13 -6.78 0.62
N TYR A 706 43.88 -5.90 1.27
CA TYR A 706 43.38 -4.63 1.77
C TYR A 706 42.96 -3.75 0.60
N HIS A 707 41.77 -3.18 0.68
CA HIS A 707 41.24 -2.28 -0.33
C HIS A 707 40.39 -1.16 0.25
N SER A 708 40.49 0.00 -0.39
CA SER A 708 39.68 1.21 -0.16
C SER A 708 39.20 1.69 -1.52
N PHE A 709 37.99 2.27 -1.59
CA PHE A 709 37.52 2.84 -2.85
C PHE A 709 36.60 4.05 -2.65
N TRP A 710 36.63 4.96 -3.63
CA TRP A 710 35.85 6.20 -3.62
C TRP A 710 35.56 6.69 -5.04
N GLY A 711 34.52 7.51 -5.18
CA GLY A 711 34.24 8.22 -6.44
C GLY A 711 35.30 9.28 -6.70
N GLU A 712 35.86 9.30 -7.92
CA GLU A 712 36.90 10.25 -8.30
C GLU A 712 36.39 11.71 -8.20
N PRO A 713 37.06 12.58 -7.42
CA PRO A 713 36.60 13.94 -7.18
C PRO A 713 36.26 14.72 -8.47
N GLY A 714 35.02 15.18 -8.57
CA GLY A 714 34.53 16.01 -9.67
C GLY A 714 34.03 15.25 -10.90
N TYR A 715 33.99 13.91 -10.85
CA TYR A 715 33.45 13.07 -11.93
C TYR A 715 32.04 12.56 -11.64
N GLY A 716 31.47 12.92 -10.49
CA GLY A 716 30.11 12.56 -10.07
C GLY A 716 30.05 11.19 -9.40
N ASP A 717 28.84 10.86 -8.93
CA ASP A 717 28.58 9.63 -8.21
C ASP A 717 28.80 8.37 -9.06
N VAL A 718 29.17 7.27 -8.40
CA VAL A 718 29.46 5.98 -9.05
C VAL A 718 28.49 4.92 -8.56
N LEU A 719 27.90 4.19 -9.51
CA LEU A 719 27.16 2.97 -9.23
C LEU A 719 28.13 1.79 -9.32
N VAL A 720 28.34 1.08 -8.23
CA VAL A 720 29.30 -0.03 -8.14
C VAL A 720 28.55 -1.35 -7.93
N GLY A 721 28.97 -2.40 -8.63
CA GLY A 721 28.45 -3.75 -8.44
C GLY A 721 29.52 -4.65 -7.83
N GLU A 722 29.11 -5.54 -6.93
CA GLU A 722 29.93 -6.58 -6.31
C GLU A 722 29.39 -7.96 -6.71
N HIS A 723 30.20 -8.80 -7.35
CA HIS A 723 29.81 -10.15 -7.74
C HIS A 723 30.96 -11.16 -7.54
N PRO A 724 30.71 -12.45 -7.28
CA PRO A 724 31.76 -13.47 -7.31
C PRO A 724 31.93 -14.11 -8.69
N TYR A 725 33.14 -14.06 -9.26
CA TYR A 725 33.51 -14.90 -10.39
C TYR A 725 33.80 -16.33 -9.92
N ARG A 726 32.84 -17.25 -10.05
CA ARG A 726 33.19 -18.69 -10.10
C ARG A 726 33.87 -18.94 -11.43
N ARG A 727 35.08 -19.51 -11.42
CA ARG A 727 35.79 -20.05 -12.61
C ARG A 727 34.79 -20.56 -13.64
N CYS A 728 34.63 -19.84 -14.76
CA CYS A 728 34.00 -20.40 -15.94
C CYS A 728 34.74 -21.71 -16.26
N ARG A 729 34.04 -22.83 -16.20
CA ARG A 729 34.54 -24.04 -16.85
C ARG A 729 34.73 -23.67 -18.33
N PRO A 730 35.83 -24.07 -18.98
CA PRO A 730 35.98 -23.85 -20.42
C PRO A 730 34.82 -24.57 -21.12
N GLY A 731 33.89 -23.83 -21.74
CA GLY A 731 32.79 -24.41 -22.51
C GLY A 731 31.43 -23.73 -22.44
N SER A 732 31.17 -22.80 -21.52
CA SER A 732 29.89 -22.05 -21.52
C SER A 732 30.02 -20.77 -22.35
N ALA A 733 29.81 -20.89 -23.66
CA ALA A 733 29.57 -19.74 -24.53
C ALA A 733 28.15 -19.19 -24.24
N PHE A 734 28.06 -17.94 -23.83
CA PHE A 734 26.83 -17.16 -23.97
C PHE A 734 26.72 -16.76 -25.44
N VAL A 735 25.70 -17.27 -26.12
CA VAL A 735 25.26 -16.80 -27.44
C VAL A 735 24.40 -15.55 -27.21
N PRO A 736 24.56 -14.48 -28.00
CA PRO A 736 24.00 -13.15 -27.77
C PRO A 736 22.48 -13.08 -27.61
#